data_AF-A0AAV3YS33-F1
#
_entry.id   AF-A0AAV3YS33-F1
#
_cell.length_a   1.000
_cell.length_b   1.000
_cell.length_c   1.000
_cell.angle_alpha   90.00
_cell.angle_beta   90.00
_cell.angle_gamma   90.00
#
_symmetry.space_group_name_H-M   'P 1'
#
loop_
_entity.id
_entity.type
_entity.pdbx_description
1 polymer ?
#
loop_
_entity_poly.entity_id
_entity_poly.type
_entity_poly.pdbx_seq_one_letter_code
_entity_poly.pdbx_strand_id
1 'polypeptide(L)'
;MRCKHSLIFYLTIVLVLSVISCASSTRLEENCKKIEAAFRLSNDGATYFLNGEEYIEYSLYRESEAKVGPLTELGLHDFVYSSSAAFTLNDGSVVFLKGLQYFIYSSFDGCLYHQSEGIYFGGLPNPPNAALNWAGDIFVFEGCNVWKLSNDTATFHQEGTLADRGLPCDLDAAVEWESEKAIFLKGSQFWIFDGEMRGPYHTDNLNICSWYICGEATWMTERNRGSLCCNGDPRLCDLRLNQVTLPGLHNAGSGFDGGFGFLNCWVRNHARTILEQMQIGIRHLDIDTSFSHCGVLGSNHASFCGGSICRILKQVRTFLSQNPHEIVTLNFNHEMVDPEIVIPALTRQLKNQLRPMLNNRYRMSGEQQWPRLRQAVRSNKRVFVFYATPFINTQPFESRFYRRNKWIHTERWLASTWRPFSVTDNNCSEIVRLTQARCRVKQYHKLIEVSIVPQTAGSCISTLAGLCKHHLHDALRACQPYRFSHNASPNVLLVDYPEVNAQVTTSVFHAVYHQNVRNILQHRPGSCRVKIDAAVRKPHSTDQVLFFVRSTIIIYSFTQNVQINEITIPGVSSVDAAYIQGDNIVLTKGCETLLLNGSSLEPLTHHWSDIAPCDSTYDGADVWNFTLHIFKGCHLKVQNQPPENLTVYGLPCDVDAAFTFGTKTFVFKENNFWVRTSEDTTFIPGGYSLDWTIDAVVC
;
A
#
# COMPACT_ATOMS: atom_id res chain seq x y z
N MET A 1 -33.31 14.38 -2.47
CA MET A 1 -33.42 15.79 -2.88
C MET A 1 -33.80 16.60 -1.66
N ARG A 2 -32.84 17.32 -1.07
CA ARG A 2 -33.04 18.14 0.13
C ARG A 2 -33.88 19.38 -0.18
N CYS A 3 -33.66 20.00 -1.33
CA CYS A 3 -34.39 21.17 -1.79
C CYS A 3 -35.46 20.74 -2.80
N LYS A 4 -36.76 20.93 -2.50
CA LYS A 4 -37.88 20.73 -3.44
C LYS A 4 -38.46 22.08 -3.81
N HIS A 5 -38.29 22.57 -5.05
CA HIS A 5 -39.14 23.61 -5.64
C HIS A 5 -39.35 23.36 -7.16
N SER A 6 -40.47 23.84 -7.68
CA SER A 6 -41.05 23.56 -9.00
C SER A 6 -40.12 23.91 -10.17
N LEU A 7 -39.91 22.93 -11.08
CA LEU A 7 -39.24 23.16 -12.36
C LEU A 7 -40.11 24.05 -13.28
N ILE A 8 -39.55 25.18 -13.71
CA ILE A 8 -39.95 25.86 -14.95
C ILE A 8 -38.88 25.50 -15.98
N PHE A 9 -39.21 24.62 -16.92
CA PHE A 9 -38.32 24.26 -18.03
C PHE A 9 -38.30 25.39 -19.08
N TYR A 10 -37.14 25.97 -19.35
CA TYR A 10 -36.87 26.69 -20.59
C TYR A 10 -35.90 25.88 -21.44
N LEU A 11 -36.38 25.39 -22.58
CA LEU A 11 -35.60 24.65 -23.56
C LEU A 11 -34.78 25.64 -24.39
N THR A 12 -33.44 25.62 -24.29
CA THR A 12 -32.55 26.29 -25.26
C THR A 12 -31.69 25.25 -25.98
N ILE A 13 -31.75 25.28 -27.31
CA ILE A 13 -30.98 24.43 -28.21
C ILE A 13 -29.63 25.13 -28.47
N VAL A 14 -28.53 24.50 -28.05
CA VAL A 14 -27.17 24.95 -28.39
C VAL A 14 -26.60 24.04 -29.47
N LEU A 15 -26.24 24.64 -30.60
CA LEU A 15 -25.56 23.99 -31.73
C LEU A 15 -24.05 24.07 -31.50
N VAL A 16 -23.39 22.91 -31.31
CA VAL A 16 -21.94 22.83 -31.12
C VAL A 16 -21.27 22.58 -32.48
N LEU A 17 -20.50 23.57 -32.95
CA LEU A 17 -19.55 23.42 -34.05
C LEU A 17 -18.20 22.99 -33.47
N SER A 18 -17.75 21.78 -33.82
CA SER A 18 -16.44 21.25 -33.44
C SER A 18 -15.37 21.62 -34.47
N VAL A 19 -14.38 22.41 -34.04
CA VAL A 19 -13.11 22.57 -34.75
C VAL A 19 -12.11 21.62 -34.11
N ILE A 20 -11.63 20.64 -34.89
CA ILE A 20 -10.63 19.66 -34.44
C ILE A 20 -9.24 20.30 -34.64
N SER A 21 -8.56 20.64 -33.56
CA SER A 21 -7.12 20.86 -33.57
C SER A 21 -6.42 19.62 -33.01
N CYS A 22 -5.38 19.15 -33.69
CA CYS A 22 -4.64 17.95 -33.34
C CYS A 22 -3.51 18.32 -32.38
N ALA A 23 -3.66 18.02 -31.10
CA ALA A 23 -2.57 17.96 -30.13
C ALA A 23 -2.70 16.65 -29.35
N SER A 24 -1.61 15.88 -29.25
CA SER A 24 -1.60 14.62 -28.51
C SER A 24 -1.60 14.88 -27.00
N SER A 25 -2.76 15.19 -26.42
CA SER A 25 -2.94 15.18 -24.97
C SER A 25 -3.32 13.76 -24.52
N THR A 26 -2.90 13.38 -23.33
CA THR A 26 -3.29 12.09 -22.77
C THR A 26 -4.76 12.14 -22.34
N ARG A 27 -5.52 11.05 -22.51
CA ARG A 27 -6.98 10.97 -22.22
C ARG A 27 -7.43 11.42 -20.81
N LEU A 28 -6.49 11.62 -19.88
CA LEU A 28 -6.72 12.15 -18.52
C LEU A 28 -6.71 13.68 -18.47
N GLU A 29 -5.93 14.35 -19.33
CA GLU A 29 -5.93 15.81 -19.47
C GLU A 29 -7.26 16.32 -20.06
N GLU A 30 -7.92 15.53 -20.91
CA GLU A 30 -9.22 15.87 -21.50
C GLU A 30 -10.40 15.83 -20.52
N ASN A 31 -10.25 15.30 -19.29
CA ASN A 31 -11.36 15.09 -18.34
C ASN A 31 -11.07 15.58 -16.91
N CYS A 32 -10.08 16.46 -16.73
CA CYS A 32 -9.82 17.08 -15.44
C CYS A 32 -10.85 18.18 -15.11
N LYS A 33 -10.92 18.55 -13.83
CA LYS A 33 -11.86 19.52 -13.27
C LYS A 33 -11.12 20.81 -12.88
N LYS A 34 -11.78 21.95 -12.99
CA LYS A 34 -11.29 23.25 -12.51
C LYS A 34 -12.23 23.79 -11.44
N ILE A 35 -11.70 24.41 -10.40
CA ILE A 35 -12.56 25.14 -9.46
C ILE A 35 -12.92 26.45 -10.17
N GLU A 36 -14.21 26.67 -10.45
CA GLU A 36 -14.68 27.84 -11.23
C GLU A 36 -15.22 28.95 -10.34
N ALA A 37 -15.68 28.59 -9.14
CA ALA A 37 -16.09 29.52 -8.11
C ALA A 37 -16.05 28.80 -6.76
N ALA A 38 -15.97 29.57 -5.69
CA ALA A 38 -16.12 29.07 -4.33
C ALA A 38 -16.88 30.08 -3.47
N PHE A 39 -17.66 29.58 -2.52
CA PHE A 39 -18.36 30.42 -1.53
C PHE A 39 -18.51 29.66 -0.22
N ARG A 40 -18.80 30.38 0.88
CA ARG A 40 -19.00 29.78 2.20
C ARG A 40 -20.44 29.97 2.64
N LEU A 41 -21.11 28.92 3.10
CA LEU A 41 -22.44 29.08 3.69
C LEU A 41 -22.34 29.40 5.19
N SER A 42 -23.08 30.43 5.62
CA SER A 42 -23.05 30.88 7.01
C SER A 42 -23.81 29.96 7.96
N ASN A 43 -24.80 29.20 7.47
CA ASN A 43 -25.68 28.36 8.27
C ASN A 43 -25.05 27.02 8.69
N ASP A 44 -24.19 26.42 7.86
CA ASP A 44 -23.46 25.19 8.17
C ASP A 44 -21.94 25.40 8.33
N GLY A 45 -21.42 26.56 7.93
CA GLY A 45 -20.01 26.88 7.98
C GLY A 45 -19.16 26.12 6.95
N ALA A 46 -19.78 25.43 5.99
CA ALA A 46 -19.08 24.69 4.94
C ALA A 46 -18.66 25.59 3.78
N THR A 47 -17.57 25.21 3.12
CA THR A 47 -17.12 25.84 1.88
C THR A 47 -17.61 25.03 0.69
N TYR A 48 -18.13 25.69 -0.33
CA TYR A 48 -18.64 25.06 -1.54
C TYR A 48 -17.75 25.41 -2.71
N PHE A 49 -17.21 24.40 -3.38
CA PHE A 49 -16.47 24.54 -4.63
C PHE A 49 -17.35 24.16 -5.80
N LEU A 50 -17.32 24.93 -6.88
CA LEU A 50 -18.15 24.70 -8.07
C LEU A 50 -17.31 24.30 -9.29
N ASN A 51 -17.85 23.39 -10.09
CA ASN A 51 -17.35 23.06 -11.43
C ASN A 51 -18.52 22.62 -12.33
N GLY A 52 -18.83 23.43 -13.34
CA GLY A 52 -19.89 23.17 -14.30
C GLY A 52 -21.24 22.95 -13.60
N GLU A 53 -21.76 21.73 -13.68
CA GLU A 53 -23.05 21.35 -13.10
C GLU A 53 -22.94 20.65 -11.73
N GLU A 54 -21.73 20.52 -11.17
CA GLU A 54 -21.48 19.82 -9.90
C GLU A 54 -20.87 20.78 -8.85
N TYR A 55 -21.11 20.46 -7.57
CA TYR A 55 -20.44 21.09 -6.43
C TYR A 55 -19.74 20.06 -5.56
N ILE A 56 -18.80 20.55 -4.75
CA ILE A 56 -18.24 19.87 -3.59
C ILE A 56 -18.51 20.72 -2.37
N GLU A 57 -19.22 20.13 -1.39
CA GLU A 57 -19.31 20.64 -0.04
C GLU A 57 -18.07 20.19 0.73
N TYR A 58 -17.32 21.14 1.25
CA TYR A 58 -16.07 20.96 1.95
C TYR A 58 -16.23 21.26 3.43
N SER A 59 -15.88 20.30 4.27
CA SER A 59 -15.88 20.46 5.71
C SER A 59 -14.53 21.02 6.16
N LEU A 60 -14.52 22.25 6.69
CA LEU A 60 -13.33 22.83 7.31
C LEU A 60 -12.92 22.04 8.57
N TYR A 61 -13.88 21.57 9.36
CA TYR A 61 -13.61 20.78 10.56
C TYR A 61 -12.92 19.44 10.26
N ARG A 62 -13.33 18.77 9.17
CA ARG A 62 -12.73 17.50 8.74
C ARG A 62 -11.60 17.67 7.73
N GLU A 63 -11.37 18.92 7.29
CA GLU A 63 -10.40 19.29 6.26
C GLU A 63 -10.46 18.35 5.03
N SER A 64 -11.67 18.09 4.54
CA SER A 64 -11.95 17.15 3.45
C SER A 64 -13.33 17.39 2.84
N GLU A 65 -13.53 16.90 1.61
CA GLU A 65 -14.86 16.87 1.00
C GLU A 65 -15.85 16.06 1.85
N ALA A 66 -17.00 16.66 2.13
CA ALA A 66 -18.13 16.06 2.83
C ALA A 66 -19.11 15.45 1.83
N LYS A 67 -19.43 16.19 0.77
CA LYS A 67 -20.42 15.73 -0.21
C LYS A 67 -20.08 16.25 -1.60
N VAL A 68 -20.43 15.44 -2.61
CA VAL A 68 -20.42 15.85 -4.02
C VAL A 68 -21.81 15.63 -4.58
N GLY A 69 -22.34 16.63 -5.29
CA GLY A 69 -23.68 16.56 -5.87
C GLY A 69 -23.85 17.50 -7.06
N PRO A 70 -24.95 17.37 -7.81
CA PRO A 70 -25.29 18.34 -8.85
C PRO A 70 -25.75 19.66 -8.21
N LEU A 71 -25.47 20.79 -8.85
CA LEU A 71 -25.85 22.13 -8.38
C LEU A 71 -27.36 22.28 -8.12
N THR A 72 -28.19 21.55 -8.85
CA THR A 72 -29.64 21.50 -8.63
C THR A 72 -30.03 21.00 -7.25
N GLU A 73 -29.20 20.17 -6.59
CA GLU A 73 -29.44 19.77 -5.20
C GLU A 73 -29.25 20.91 -4.20
N LEU A 74 -28.51 21.97 -4.56
CA LEU A 74 -28.40 23.21 -3.78
C LEU A 74 -29.50 24.22 -4.12
N GLY A 75 -30.37 23.95 -5.10
CA GLY A 75 -31.33 24.94 -5.61
C GLY A 75 -30.76 25.89 -6.68
N LEU A 76 -29.58 25.57 -7.22
CA LEU A 76 -28.94 26.32 -8.30
C LEU A 76 -29.31 25.70 -9.66
N HIS A 77 -29.74 26.52 -10.61
CA HIS A 77 -30.20 26.13 -11.95
C HIS A 77 -29.36 26.76 -13.06
N ASP A 78 -29.67 26.43 -14.32
CA ASP A 78 -28.84 26.58 -15.53
C ASP A 78 -28.09 27.90 -15.72
N PHE A 79 -28.62 29.01 -15.20
CA PHE A 79 -27.97 30.31 -15.28
C PHE A 79 -26.67 30.40 -14.45
N VAL A 80 -26.54 29.60 -13.38
CA VAL A 80 -25.38 29.60 -12.46
C VAL A 80 -24.24 28.68 -12.94
N TYR A 81 -24.48 27.74 -13.86
CA TYR A 81 -23.50 26.72 -14.32
C TYR A 81 -22.27 27.27 -15.08
N SER A 82 -22.21 28.59 -15.26
CA SER A 82 -21.11 29.31 -15.92
C SER A 82 -20.79 30.63 -15.19
N SER A 83 -21.13 30.71 -13.90
CA SER A 83 -20.72 31.83 -13.05
C SER A 83 -19.21 31.80 -12.91
N SER A 84 -18.58 32.97 -13.03
CA SER A 84 -17.13 33.10 -13.02
C SER A 84 -16.59 33.54 -11.67
N ALA A 85 -17.47 33.92 -10.72
CA ALA A 85 -17.10 34.18 -9.33
C ALA A 85 -18.31 34.04 -8.41
N ALA A 86 -18.06 33.76 -7.12
CA ALA A 86 -19.09 33.75 -6.08
C ALA A 86 -18.52 34.27 -4.77
N PHE A 87 -19.37 34.80 -3.89
CA PHE A 87 -19.00 35.19 -2.52
C PHE A 87 -20.25 35.24 -1.62
N THR A 88 -20.04 35.35 -0.32
CA THR A 88 -21.13 35.39 0.68
C THR A 88 -21.17 36.73 1.38
N LEU A 89 -22.34 37.34 1.46
CA LEU A 89 -22.59 38.60 2.16
C LEU A 89 -22.68 38.37 3.68
N ASN A 90 -22.55 39.45 4.45
CA ASN A 90 -22.60 39.41 5.92
C ASN A 90 -23.96 38.94 6.49
N ASP A 91 -25.03 39.07 5.71
CA ASP A 91 -26.36 38.56 6.05
C ASP A 91 -26.54 37.07 5.73
N GLY A 92 -25.52 36.41 5.17
CA GLY A 92 -25.51 35.01 4.77
C GLY A 92 -26.02 34.75 3.36
N SER A 93 -26.41 35.79 2.60
CA SER A 93 -26.81 35.66 1.20
C SER A 93 -25.60 35.36 0.32
N VAL A 94 -25.75 34.49 -0.68
CA VAL A 94 -24.70 34.14 -1.64
C VAL A 94 -24.92 34.90 -2.94
N VAL A 95 -23.87 35.52 -3.45
CA VAL A 95 -23.88 36.27 -4.70
C VAL A 95 -23.06 35.52 -5.73
N PHE A 96 -23.64 35.26 -6.90
CA PHE A 96 -22.95 34.71 -8.08
C PHE A 96 -22.78 35.80 -9.12
N LEU A 97 -21.57 35.92 -9.68
CA LEU A 97 -21.24 36.86 -10.74
C LEU A 97 -21.02 36.13 -12.05
N LYS A 98 -21.60 36.65 -13.13
CA LYS A 98 -21.48 36.09 -14.48
C LYS A 98 -21.46 37.20 -15.51
N GLY A 99 -20.27 37.47 -16.05
CA GLY A 99 -20.05 38.63 -16.90
C GLY A 99 -20.43 39.91 -16.16
N LEU A 100 -21.42 40.67 -16.67
CA LEU A 100 -21.95 41.89 -16.03
C LEU A 100 -23.18 41.65 -15.13
N GLN A 101 -23.60 40.40 -14.97
CA GLN A 101 -24.79 40.02 -14.21
C GLN A 101 -24.42 39.53 -12.81
N TYR A 102 -25.32 39.76 -11.87
CA TYR A 102 -25.23 39.18 -10.53
C TYR A 102 -26.56 38.54 -10.13
N PHE A 103 -26.48 37.48 -9.33
CA PHE A 103 -27.62 36.73 -8.81
C PHE A 103 -27.45 36.56 -7.31
N ILE A 104 -28.46 36.95 -6.53
CA ILE A 104 -28.45 36.88 -5.08
C ILE A 104 -29.36 35.74 -4.62
N TYR A 105 -28.83 34.92 -3.73
CA TYR A 105 -29.52 33.79 -3.15
C TYR A 105 -29.51 33.87 -1.63
N SER A 106 -30.66 33.67 -0.99
CA SER A 106 -30.69 33.38 0.45
C SER A 106 -30.37 31.92 0.71
N SER A 107 -29.67 31.66 1.81
CA SER A 107 -29.45 30.32 2.34
C SER A 107 -30.44 29.99 3.46
N PHE A 108 -31.16 28.88 3.33
CA PHE A 108 -32.03 28.34 4.38
C PHE A 108 -31.95 26.81 4.39
N ASP A 109 -31.71 26.20 5.55
CA ASP A 109 -31.60 24.73 5.73
C ASP A 109 -30.66 24.02 4.72
N GLY A 110 -29.49 24.61 4.44
CA GLY A 110 -28.53 24.09 3.47
C GLY A 110 -28.98 24.16 2.00
N CYS A 111 -30.06 24.88 1.71
CA CYS A 111 -30.57 25.14 0.36
C CYS A 111 -30.42 26.62 0.00
N LEU A 112 -30.13 26.90 -1.27
CA LEU A 112 -30.10 28.23 -1.85
C LEU A 112 -31.42 28.53 -2.57
N TYR A 113 -31.96 29.71 -2.31
CA TYR A 113 -33.20 30.19 -2.91
C TYR A 113 -32.93 31.51 -3.61
N HIS A 114 -33.21 31.55 -4.91
CA HIS A 114 -33.05 32.76 -5.70
C HIS A 114 -33.92 33.89 -5.11
N GLN A 115 -33.28 35.02 -4.79
CA GLN A 115 -33.98 36.21 -4.30
C GLN A 115 -34.14 37.25 -5.39
N SER A 116 -33.03 37.63 -6.04
CA SER A 116 -33.01 38.71 -7.01
C SER A 116 -31.83 38.56 -7.96
N GLU A 117 -31.93 39.21 -9.11
CA GLU A 117 -30.88 39.29 -10.11
C GLU A 117 -30.83 40.71 -10.69
N GLY A 118 -29.68 41.06 -11.25
CA GLY A 118 -29.50 42.37 -11.88
C GLY A 118 -28.41 42.36 -12.92
N ILE A 119 -28.38 43.43 -13.72
CA ILE A 119 -27.34 43.74 -14.68
C ILE A 119 -26.72 45.05 -14.23
N TYR A 120 -25.40 45.19 -14.34
CA TYR A 120 -24.72 46.47 -14.17
C TYR A 120 -24.61 46.93 -12.70
N PHE A 121 -23.93 46.13 -11.86
CA PHE A 121 -23.39 46.65 -10.60
C PHE A 121 -22.33 47.71 -10.96
N GLY A 122 -22.53 48.97 -10.56
CA GLY A 122 -21.75 50.09 -11.12
C GLY A 122 -20.23 49.87 -10.99
N GLY A 123 -19.51 49.92 -12.11
CA GLY A 123 -18.06 49.70 -12.15
C GLY A 123 -17.60 48.24 -12.02
N LEU A 124 -18.50 47.25 -12.00
CA LEU A 124 -18.13 45.83 -11.91
C LEU A 124 -17.19 45.44 -13.06
N PRO A 125 -16.00 44.90 -12.76
CA PRO A 125 -15.08 44.43 -13.79
C PRO A 125 -15.64 43.20 -14.52
N ASN A 126 -15.31 43.05 -15.80
CA ASN A 126 -15.93 42.05 -16.66
C ASN A 126 -14.95 41.44 -17.69
N PRO A 127 -14.78 40.10 -17.70
CA PRO A 127 -15.43 39.13 -16.82
C PRO A 127 -14.72 39.05 -15.44
N PRO A 128 -15.45 38.96 -14.32
CA PRO A 128 -14.83 38.72 -13.02
C PRO A 128 -14.27 37.30 -12.97
N ASN A 129 -13.06 37.11 -12.44
CA ASN A 129 -12.42 35.80 -12.30
C ASN A 129 -12.60 35.19 -10.90
N ALA A 130 -12.64 36.03 -9.86
CA ALA A 130 -12.92 35.61 -8.50
C ALA A 130 -13.55 36.76 -7.71
N ALA A 131 -14.18 36.46 -6.58
CA ALA A 131 -14.72 37.47 -5.69
C ALA A 131 -14.63 37.01 -4.23
N LEU A 132 -14.57 37.96 -3.31
CA LEU A 132 -14.45 37.69 -1.88
C LEU A 132 -15.12 38.81 -1.10
N ASN A 133 -15.96 38.47 -0.13
CA ASN A 133 -16.30 39.37 0.95
C ASN A 133 -15.31 39.13 2.08
N TRP A 134 -14.60 40.18 2.48
CA TRP A 134 -13.60 40.12 3.53
C TRP A 134 -13.84 41.24 4.54
N ALA A 135 -14.19 40.87 5.78
CA ALA A 135 -14.52 41.81 6.84
C ALA A 135 -15.60 42.85 6.46
N GLY A 136 -16.53 42.48 5.57
CA GLY A 136 -17.60 43.36 5.07
C GLY A 136 -17.25 44.18 3.83
N ASP A 137 -15.98 44.18 3.41
CA ASP A 137 -15.57 44.77 2.15
C ASP A 137 -15.67 43.74 1.01
N ILE A 138 -16.30 44.13 -0.09
CA ILE A 138 -16.47 43.26 -1.27
C ILE A 138 -15.36 43.53 -2.27
N PHE A 139 -14.59 42.50 -2.57
CA PHE A 139 -13.51 42.50 -3.56
C PHE A 139 -13.88 41.63 -4.77
N VAL A 140 -13.54 42.12 -5.96
CA VAL A 140 -13.64 41.38 -7.22
C VAL A 140 -12.28 41.42 -7.91
N PHE A 141 -11.86 40.27 -8.41
CA PHE A 141 -10.57 40.06 -9.07
C PHE A 141 -10.79 39.82 -10.56
N GLU A 142 -10.08 40.57 -11.39
CA GLU A 142 -10.22 40.51 -12.86
C GLU A 142 -8.85 40.72 -13.52
N GLY A 143 -8.41 39.73 -14.28
CA GLY A 143 -7.06 39.66 -14.81
C GLY A 143 -6.02 39.76 -13.69
N CYS A 144 -5.25 40.84 -13.70
CA CYS A 144 -4.26 41.15 -12.68
C CYS A 144 -4.73 42.20 -11.66
N ASN A 145 -5.96 42.69 -11.76
CA ASN A 145 -6.46 43.85 -11.02
C ASN A 145 -7.34 43.44 -9.84
N VAL A 146 -7.29 44.25 -8.78
CA VAL A 146 -8.14 44.13 -7.60
C VAL A 146 -9.11 45.30 -7.58
N TRP A 147 -10.40 45.01 -7.50
CA TRP A 147 -11.48 45.98 -7.47
C TRP A 147 -12.22 45.88 -6.14
N LYS A 148 -12.46 47.01 -5.47
CA LYS A 148 -13.19 47.09 -4.20
C LYS A 148 -14.49 47.85 -4.39
N LEU A 149 -15.58 47.34 -3.80
CA LEU A 149 -16.84 48.05 -3.77
C LEU A 149 -16.79 49.21 -2.76
N SER A 150 -17.08 50.43 -3.21
CA SER A 150 -17.25 51.58 -2.33
C SER A 150 -18.61 51.53 -1.63
N ASN A 151 -18.60 51.64 -0.30
CA ASN A 151 -19.82 51.76 0.51
C ASN A 151 -20.56 53.09 0.26
N ASP A 152 -19.85 54.15 -0.15
CA ASP A 152 -20.42 55.48 -0.35
C ASP A 152 -21.12 55.61 -1.70
N THR A 153 -20.48 55.12 -2.77
CA THR A 153 -20.98 55.28 -4.14
C THR A 153 -21.72 54.05 -4.67
N ALA A 154 -21.64 52.91 -3.95
CA ALA A 154 -22.12 51.62 -4.44
C ALA A 154 -21.54 51.26 -5.83
N THR A 155 -20.29 51.67 -6.08
CA THR A 155 -19.56 51.33 -7.31
C THR A 155 -18.19 50.74 -7.01
N PHE A 156 -17.74 49.84 -7.87
CA PHE A 156 -16.39 49.27 -7.81
C PHE A 156 -15.36 50.26 -8.32
N HIS A 157 -14.26 50.36 -7.59
CA HIS A 157 -13.08 51.14 -7.98
C HIS A 157 -11.84 50.24 -7.89
N GLN A 158 -10.88 50.46 -8.78
CA GLN A 158 -9.63 49.71 -8.74
C GLN A 158 -8.83 50.12 -7.49
N GLU A 159 -8.50 49.15 -6.67
CA GLU A 159 -7.76 49.36 -5.42
C GLU A 159 -6.26 49.06 -5.58
N GLY A 160 -5.89 48.17 -6.51
CA GLY A 160 -4.50 47.80 -6.77
C GLY A 160 -4.36 46.61 -7.71
N THR A 161 -3.23 45.91 -7.63
CA THR A 161 -2.97 44.69 -8.42
C THR A 161 -2.79 43.46 -7.54
N LEU A 162 -3.00 42.27 -8.13
CA LEU A 162 -2.74 40.99 -7.47
C LEU A 162 -1.26 40.78 -7.17
N ALA A 163 -0.37 41.33 -8.02
CA ALA A 163 1.07 41.26 -7.84
C ALA A 163 1.51 41.97 -6.54
N ASP A 164 0.91 43.11 -6.20
CA ASP A 164 1.17 43.84 -4.95
C ASP A 164 0.79 43.03 -3.71
N ARG A 165 -0.09 42.03 -3.87
CA ARG A 165 -0.54 41.11 -2.82
C ARG A 165 0.16 39.74 -2.86
N GLY A 166 1.15 39.57 -3.75
CA GLY A 166 1.86 38.30 -3.92
C GLY A 166 1.03 37.18 -4.58
N LEU A 167 -0.02 37.54 -5.32
CA LEU A 167 -0.95 36.61 -5.98
C LEU A 167 -0.74 36.61 -7.51
N PRO A 168 -0.98 35.47 -8.19
CA PRO A 168 -0.96 35.44 -9.65
C PRO A 168 -2.22 36.08 -10.24
N CYS A 169 -2.15 36.47 -11.52
CA CYS A 169 -3.32 36.92 -12.26
C CYS A 169 -4.30 35.76 -12.55
N ASP A 170 -5.51 36.15 -12.98
CA ASP A 170 -6.58 35.28 -13.43
C ASP A 170 -7.02 34.27 -12.37
N LEU A 171 -7.12 34.65 -11.09
CA LEU A 171 -7.53 33.75 -10.01
C LEU A 171 -8.80 32.95 -10.39
N ASP A 172 -8.81 31.66 -10.11
CA ASP A 172 -9.95 30.80 -10.45
C ASP A 172 -11.07 30.87 -9.40
N ALA A 173 -10.72 31.16 -8.13
CA ALA A 173 -11.67 31.42 -7.06
C ALA A 173 -10.99 32.12 -5.87
N ALA A 174 -11.79 32.77 -5.03
CA ALA A 174 -11.38 33.28 -3.73
C ALA A 174 -12.51 33.00 -2.74
N VAL A 175 -12.19 32.62 -1.51
CA VAL A 175 -13.24 32.30 -0.51
C VAL A 175 -12.73 32.51 0.91
N GLU A 176 -13.63 32.96 1.77
CA GLU A 176 -13.39 32.98 3.21
C GLU A 176 -13.24 31.54 3.72
N TRP A 177 -12.20 31.31 4.51
CA TRP A 177 -11.76 29.99 4.90
C TRP A 177 -12.04 29.73 6.36
N GLU A 178 -11.05 29.75 7.25
CA GLU A 178 -11.26 29.69 8.70
C GLU A 178 -11.50 31.11 9.27
N SER A 179 -11.76 31.20 10.58
CA SER A 179 -11.84 32.50 11.26
C SER A 179 -10.62 33.35 10.91
N GLU A 180 -10.87 34.53 10.33
CA GLU A 180 -9.84 35.49 9.91
C GLU A 180 -8.85 34.94 8.86
N LYS A 181 -9.27 33.96 8.03
CA LYS A 181 -8.47 33.50 6.88
C LYS A 181 -9.24 33.52 5.58
N ALA A 182 -8.56 33.82 4.47
CA ALA A 182 -9.07 33.64 3.11
C ALA A 182 -8.15 32.72 2.32
N ILE A 183 -8.69 32.02 1.33
CA ILE A 183 -7.89 31.30 0.34
C ILE A 183 -8.14 31.85 -1.07
N PHE A 184 -7.08 31.87 -1.87
CA PHE A 184 -7.10 32.24 -3.28
C PHE A 184 -6.62 31.05 -4.11
N LEU A 185 -7.32 30.68 -5.16
CA LEU A 185 -7.04 29.48 -5.95
C LEU A 185 -6.63 29.82 -7.38
N LYS A 186 -5.61 29.13 -7.90
CA LYS A 186 -5.21 29.19 -9.30
C LYS A 186 -4.61 27.86 -9.76
N GLY A 187 -5.27 27.19 -10.70
CA GLY A 187 -4.86 25.90 -11.23
C GLY A 187 -4.76 24.84 -10.13
N SER A 188 -3.60 24.19 -10.03
CA SER A 188 -3.28 23.25 -8.95
C SER A 188 -2.61 23.90 -7.74
N GLN A 189 -2.70 25.23 -7.62
CA GLN A 189 -2.10 26.00 -6.53
C GLN A 189 -3.15 26.84 -5.77
N PHE A 190 -2.86 27.10 -4.51
CA PHE A 190 -3.62 28.05 -3.70
C PHE A 190 -2.75 28.80 -2.70
N TRP A 191 -3.22 29.96 -2.27
CA TRP A 191 -2.60 30.82 -1.26
C TRP A 191 -3.55 30.99 -0.09
N ILE A 192 -3.00 31.17 1.11
CA ILE A 192 -3.75 31.46 2.33
C ILE A 192 -3.36 32.86 2.78
N PHE A 193 -4.36 33.70 3.05
CA PHE A 193 -4.20 34.97 3.74
C PHE A 193 -4.68 34.84 5.18
N ASP A 194 -3.81 35.11 6.15
CA ASP A 194 -4.11 35.08 7.60
C ASP A 194 -3.52 36.32 8.32
N GLY A 195 -3.56 37.47 7.64
CA GLY A 195 -2.83 38.69 7.99
C GLY A 195 -1.62 38.91 7.09
N GLU A 196 -1.00 37.84 6.63
CA GLU A 196 0.03 37.84 5.57
C GLU A 196 -0.31 36.80 4.50
N MET A 197 0.20 36.99 3.27
CA MET A 197 -0.01 36.04 2.18
C MET A 197 1.01 34.90 2.24
N ARG A 198 0.55 33.66 2.36
CA ARG A 198 1.39 32.45 2.38
C ARG A 198 1.05 31.53 1.22
N GLY A 199 2.07 30.97 0.57
CA GLY A 199 1.93 30.04 -0.56
C GLY A 199 2.96 30.31 -1.66
N PRO A 200 2.79 29.69 -2.86
CA PRO A 200 1.72 28.76 -3.22
C PRO A 200 1.83 27.40 -2.50
N TYR A 201 0.68 26.88 -2.06
CA TYR A 201 0.49 25.48 -1.69
C TYR A 201 -0.15 24.72 -2.84
N HIS A 202 -0.04 23.39 -2.84
CA HIS A 202 -0.65 22.55 -3.87
C HIS A 202 -2.10 22.18 -3.48
N THR A 203 -3.08 22.31 -4.40
CA THR A 203 -4.52 22.05 -4.14
C THR A 203 -4.82 20.66 -3.60
N ASP A 204 -3.91 19.72 -3.83
CA ASP A 204 -3.96 18.39 -3.23
C ASP A 204 -3.97 18.42 -1.68
N ASN A 205 -3.52 19.50 -1.04
CA ASN A 205 -3.64 19.64 0.41
C ASN A 205 -5.09 19.88 0.87
N LEU A 206 -5.99 20.28 -0.03
CA LEU A 206 -7.42 20.48 0.25
C LEU A 206 -8.23 19.19 0.26
N ASN A 207 -7.64 18.00 0.07
CA ASN A 207 -8.37 16.73 0.15
C ASN A 207 -9.68 16.64 -0.69
N ILE A 208 -9.69 17.25 -1.88
CA ILE A 208 -10.77 17.17 -2.86
C ILE A 208 -10.51 15.98 -3.81
N CYS A 209 -10.89 14.76 -3.41
CA CYS A 209 -10.57 13.54 -4.16
C CYS A 209 -11.64 13.11 -5.17
N SER A 210 -12.86 13.62 -5.05
CA SER A 210 -13.94 13.34 -5.99
C SER A 210 -13.81 14.12 -7.29
N TRP A 211 -12.88 15.07 -7.38
CA TRP A 211 -12.40 15.65 -8.62
C TRP A 211 -10.95 15.26 -8.88
N TYR A 212 -10.55 15.29 -10.15
CA TYR A 212 -9.15 15.26 -10.56
C TYR A 212 -8.84 16.68 -11.05
N ILE A 213 -8.22 17.50 -10.19
CA ILE A 213 -7.97 18.91 -10.52
C ILE A 213 -6.92 18.97 -11.64
N CYS A 214 -7.15 19.82 -12.64
CA CYS A 214 -6.24 19.94 -13.77
C CYS A 214 -4.82 20.29 -13.31
N GLY A 215 -3.83 19.54 -13.81
CA GLY A 215 -2.42 19.67 -13.42
C GLY A 215 -2.01 18.78 -12.24
N GLU A 216 -2.95 18.11 -11.57
CA GLU A 216 -2.60 17.12 -10.54
C GLU A 216 -2.15 15.80 -11.17
N ALA A 217 -1.04 15.23 -10.70
CA ALA A 217 -0.67 13.82 -10.89
C ALA A 217 -0.63 13.25 -12.35
N THR A 218 -0.15 14.04 -13.32
CA THR A 218 0.10 13.60 -14.72
C THR A 218 1.06 12.41 -14.81
N TRP A 219 1.97 12.29 -13.84
CA TRP A 219 2.92 11.17 -13.69
C TRP A 219 2.25 9.79 -13.66
N MET A 220 0.96 9.70 -13.26
CA MET A 220 0.24 8.42 -13.18
C MET A 220 0.12 7.70 -14.53
N THR A 221 0.39 8.38 -15.64
CA THR A 221 0.37 7.81 -16.99
C THR A 221 1.74 7.42 -17.51
N GLU A 222 2.80 7.81 -16.80
CA GLU A 222 4.17 7.58 -17.23
C GLU A 222 4.50 6.08 -17.21
N ARG A 223 5.20 5.63 -18.25
CA ARG A 223 5.69 4.25 -18.33
C ARG A 223 7.04 4.16 -17.66
N ASN A 224 7.15 3.28 -16.67
CA ASN A 224 8.43 2.97 -16.08
C ASN A 224 9.29 2.07 -17.01
N ARG A 225 10.58 2.40 -17.13
CA ARG A 225 11.58 1.69 -17.95
C ARG A 225 12.72 1.04 -17.12
N GLY A 226 12.66 1.09 -15.79
CA GLY A 226 13.68 0.51 -14.91
C GLY A 226 13.76 -1.02 -14.95
N SER A 227 14.82 -1.57 -14.36
CA SER A 227 14.98 -3.02 -14.19
C SER A 227 13.83 -3.59 -13.35
N LEU A 228 13.09 -4.54 -13.91
CA LEU A 228 11.84 -5.03 -13.34
C LEU A 228 12.09 -5.83 -12.05
N CYS A 229 11.52 -5.35 -10.94
CA CYS A 229 11.57 -5.99 -9.63
C CYS A 229 10.21 -5.82 -8.95
N CYS A 230 9.52 -6.88 -8.54
CA CYS A 230 8.12 -6.77 -8.11
C CYS A 230 8.03 -6.92 -6.60
N ASN A 231 7.59 -5.87 -5.89
CA ASN A 231 7.57 -5.83 -4.42
C ASN A 231 8.95 -6.14 -3.81
N GLY A 232 10.01 -5.56 -4.38
CA GLY A 232 11.39 -5.71 -3.88
C GLY A 232 12.13 -7.00 -4.28
N ASP A 233 11.48 -7.99 -4.90
CA ASP A 233 12.15 -9.23 -5.36
C ASP A 233 11.82 -9.56 -6.83
N PRO A 234 12.81 -9.63 -7.74
CA PRO A 234 12.59 -9.95 -9.16
C PRO A 234 12.05 -11.37 -9.38
N ARG A 235 12.30 -12.31 -8.46
CA ARG A 235 11.79 -13.69 -8.54
C ARG A 235 10.27 -13.74 -8.42
N LEU A 236 9.65 -12.75 -7.77
CA LEU A 236 8.20 -12.63 -7.63
C LEU A 236 7.49 -12.20 -8.91
N CYS A 237 8.20 -11.59 -9.86
CA CYS A 237 7.59 -11.02 -11.04
C CYS A 237 6.86 -12.03 -11.94
N ASP A 238 7.24 -13.31 -11.88
CA ASP A 238 6.56 -14.39 -12.62
C ASP A 238 5.37 -15.03 -11.89
N LEU A 239 5.21 -14.74 -10.61
CA LEU A 239 4.09 -15.23 -9.81
C LEU A 239 2.84 -14.40 -10.11
N ARG A 240 1.67 -15.01 -9.90
CA ARG A 240 0.36 -14.34 -9.92
C ARG A 240 0.04 -13.76 -8.54
N LEU A 241 -0.93 -12.85 -8.49
CA LEU A 241 -1.39 -12.27 -7.20
C LEU A 241 -1.79 -13.35 -6.18
N ASN A 242 -2.44 -14.44 -6.60
CA ASN A 242 -2.83 -15.52 -5.70
C ASN A 242 -1.69 -16.48 -5.31
N GLN A 243 -0.47 -16.25 -5.82
CA GLN A 243 0.73 -17.06 -5.61
C GLN A 243 1.81 -16.28 -4.86
N VAL A 244 1.48 -15.11 -4.32
CA VAL A 244 2.36 -14.30 -3.48
C VAL A 244 1.68 -14.02 -2.14
N THR A 245 2.51 -13.75 -1.14
CA THR A 245 2.11 -13.29 0.19
C THR A 245 2.50 -11.81 0.33
N LEU A 246 1.59 -10.99 0.85
CA LEU A 246 1.79 -9.56 1.10
C LEU A 246 1.74 -9.28 2.62
N PRO A 247 2.59 -8.40 3.15
CA PRO A 247 2.43 -7.91 4.51
C PRO A 247 1.23 -6.93 4.54
N GLY A 248 0.30 -7.19 5.46
CA GLY A 248 -0.96 -6.48 5.57
C GLY A 248 -1.14 -5.76 6.89
N LEU A 249 -1.84 -4.63 6.82
CA LEU A 249 -2.15 -3.78 7.96
C LEU A 249 -3.64 -3.86 8.28
N HIS A 250 -3.97 -4.43 9.44
CA HIS A 250 -5.33 -4.49 9.97
C HIS A 250 -5.79 -3.09 10.38
N ASN A 251 -7.04 -2.75 10.04
CA ASN A 251 -7.66 -1.45 10.32
C ASN A 251 -6.71 -0.29 9.99
N ALA A 252 -6.14 -0.32 8.79
CA ALA A 252 -5.16 0.64 8.28
C ALA A 252 -5.67 2.09 8.40
N GLY A 253 -6.99 2.28 8.38
CA GLY A 253 -7.62 3.57 8.61
C GLY A 253 -7.59 4.08 10.06
N SER A 254 -7.15 3.32 11.06
CA SER A 254 -7.18 3.74 12.46
C SER A 254 -5.88 4.45 12.88
N GLY A 255 -5.96 5.77 13.10
CA GLY A 255 -4.86 6.55 13.63
C GLY A 255 -3.73 6.90 12.64
N PHE A 256 -4.00 6.80 11.33
CA PHE A 256 -3.07 7.18 10.26
C PHE A 256 -2.94 8.70 10.07
N ASP A 257 -3.92 9.46 10.57
CA ASP A 257 -4.07 10.90 10.39
C ASP A 257 -4.17 11.61 11.75
N GLY A 258 -3.33 11.17 12.68
CA GLY A 258 -3.36 11.58 14.09
C GLY A 258 -3.90 10.47 15.00
N GLY A 259 -3.44 10.47 16.25
CA GLY A 259 -3.90 9.50 17.26
C GLY A 259 -5.18 9.97 17.96
N PHE A 260 -5.83 9.05 18.67
CA PHE A 260 -7.05 9.28 19.46
C PHE A 260 -6.74 9.71 20.91
N GLY A 261 -5.60 10.37 21.15
CA GLY A 261 -5.15 10.75 22.50
C GLY A 261 -5.06 9.54 23.44
N PHE A 262 -5.71 9.62 24.60
CA PHE A 262 -5.71 8.53 25.60
C PHE A 262 -6.40 7.25 25.12
N LEU A 263 -7.24 7.31 24.07
CA LEU A 263 -7.94 6.15 23.52
C LEU A 263 -7.07 5.28 22.58
N ASN A 264 -5.84 5.72 22.29
CA ASN A 264 -4.92 4.98 21.41
C ASN A 264 -4.75 3.52 21.79
N CYS A 265 -4.77 3.21 23.08
CA CYS A 265 -4.63 1.83 23.59
C CYS A 265 -5.65 0.86 22.98
N TRP A 266 -6.89 1.31 22.72
CA TRP A 266 -8.01 0.44 22.31
C TRP A 266 -8.53 0.67 20.89
N VAL A 267 -8.13 1.77 20.25
CA VAL A 267 -8.68 2.18 18.95
C VAL A 267 -7.63 2.22 17.85
N ARG A 268 -6.37 2.46 18.22
CA ARG A 268 -5.30 2.64 17.24
C ARG A 268 -4.62 1.31 16.98
N ASN A 269 -4.61 0.85 15.73
CA ASN A 269 -4.01 -0.42 15.31
C ASN A 269 -2.58 -0.25 14.81
N HIS A 270 -2.13 1.00 14.62
CA HIS A 270 -0.76 1.30 14.23
C HIS A 270 -0.37 2.76 14.50
N ALA A 271 0.93 3.03 14.59
CA ALA A 271 1.45 4.32 15.06
C ALA A 271 1.82 5.32 13.94
N ARG A 272 1.67 4.95 12.67
CA ARG A 272 2.30 5.63 11.53
C ARG A 272 1.27 6.05 10.49
N THR A 273 1.67 6.97 9.63
CA THR A 273 0.90 7.31 8.44
C THR A 273 0.85 6.11 7.46
N ILE A 274 -0.12 6.07 6.56
CA ILE A 274 -0.20 5.05 5.50
C ILE A 274 1.08 5.05 4.66
N LEU A 275 1.60 6.23 4.31
CA LEU A 275 2.81 6.36 3.51
C LEU A 275 4.01 5.72 4.20
N GLU A 276 4.23 6.00 5.48
CA GLU A 276 5.34 5.41 6.26
C GLU A 276 5.19 3.89 6.38
N GLN A 277 3.97 3.40 6.60
CA GLN A 277 3.68 1.96 6.66
C GLN A 277 4.01 1.27 5.33
N MET A 278 3.67 1.89 4.21
CA MET A 278 4.02 1.36 2.89
C MET A 278 5.53 1.46 2.62
N GLN A 279 6.19 2.53 3.05
CA GLN A 279 7.65 2.68 2.91
C GLN A 279 8.43 1.57 3.63
N ILE A 280 7.96 1.08 4.79
CA ILE A 280 8.60 -0.04 5.49
C ILE A 280 8.22 -1.42 4.94
N GLY A 281 7.22 -1.51 4.07
CA GLY A 281 6.93 -2.74 3.33
C GLY A 281 5.47 -3.16 3.25
N ILE A 282 4.51 -2.48 3.91
CA ILE A 282 3.09 -2.87 3.86
C ILE A 282 2.56 -2.77 2.42
N ARG A 283 1.89 -3.82 1.93
CA ARG A 283 1.31 -3.88 0.56
C ARG A 283 -0.16 -4.27 0.54
N HIS A 284 -0.75 -4.54 1.69
CA HIS A 284 -2.18 -4.76 1.85
C HIS A 284 -2.74 -3.85 2.94
N LEU A 285 -3.76 -3.08 2.61
CA LEU A 285 -4.45 -2.18 3.55
C LEU A 285 -5.88 -2.68 3.73
N ASP A 286 -6.22 -3.03 4.97
CA ASP A 286 -7.58 -3.36 5.38
C ASP A 286 -8.23 -2.09 5.97
N ILE A 287 -9.29 -1.59 5.33
CA ILE A 287 -9.80 -0.24 5.53
C ILE A 287 -11.30 -0.29 5.80
N ASP A 288 -11.67 -0.05 7.05
CA ASP A 288 -13.08 0.15 7.41
C ASP A 288 -13.48 1.57 7.03
N THR A 289 -14.66 1.70 6.43
CA THR A 289 -15.15 2.96 5.88
C THR A 289 -16.52 3.31 6.40
N SER A 290 -16.75 4.59 6.67
CA SER A 290 -18.06 5.09 7.10
C SER A 290 -18.31 6.49 6.54
N PHE A 291 -19.57 6.90 6.53
CA PHE A 291 -19.97 8.26 6.18
C PHE A 291 -20.66 8.96 7.36
N SER A 292 -21.72 8.35 7.90
CA SER A 292 -22.61 8.95 8.91
C SER A 292 -21.87 9.45 10.15
N HIS A 293 -20.93 8.65 10.65
CA HIS A 293 -20.19 8.94 11.88
C HIS A 293 -19.13 10.04 11.67
N CYS A 294 -18.56 10.10 10.48
CA CYS A 294 -17.46 11.01 10.18
C CYS A 294 -17.93 12.33 9.56
N GLY A 295 -19.13 12.38 8.97
CA GLY A 295 -19.62 13.55 8.23
C GLY A 295 -18.90 13.79 6.90
N VAL A 296 -17.98 12.90 6.54
CA VAL A 296 -17.22 12.82 5.29
C VAL A 296 -17.04 11.34 4.96
N LEU A 297 -16.60 11.01 3.74
CA LEU A 297 -16.10 9.65 3.47
C LEU A 297 -14.81 9.41 4.26
N GLY A 298 -14.95 8.77 5.42
CA GLY A 298 -13.88 8.57 6.39
C GLY A 298 -13.54 7.10 6.60
N SER A 299 -12.35 6.86 7.14
CA SER A 299 -12.06 5.60 7.81
C SER A 299 -12.59 5.62 9.23
N ASN A 300 -12.95 4.45 9.74
CA ASN A 300 -13.36 4.30 11.13
C ASN A 300 -12.74 3.08 11.79
N HIS A 301 -12.86 3.04 13.12
CA HIS A 301 -12.68 1.85 13.92
C HIS A 301 -13.72 1.91 15.03
N ALA A 302 -14.69 1.00 15.00
CA ALA A 302 -15.95 1.17 15.73
C ALA A 302 -16.57 2.55 15.44
N SER A 303 -16.85 3.35 16.47
CA SER A 303 -17.47 4.68 16.35
C SER A 303 -16.48 5.83 16.17
N PHE A 304 -15.17 5.55 16.08
CA PHE A 304 -14.13 6.57 16.00
C PHE A 304 -13.66 6.75 14.55
N CYS A 305 -13.58 8.00 14.10
CA CYS A 305 -13.10 8.34 12.75
C CYS A 305 -11.60 8.55 12.73
N GLY A 306 -10.89 7.82 11.89
CA GLY A 306 -9.43 7.87 11.80
C GLY A 306 -8.88 8.90 10.81
N GLY A 307 -9.72 9.46 9.93
CA GLY A 307 -9.35 10.45 8.91
C GLY A 307 -10.16 10.25 7.63
N SER A 308 -10.00 11.12 6.63
CA SER A 308 -10.71 10.96 5.35
C SER A 308 -10.06 9.91 4.46
N ILE A 309 -10.87 9.17 3.69
CA ILE A 309 -10.34 8.21 2.70
C ILE A 309 -9.50 8.92 1.65
N CYS A 310 -9.82 10.16 1.34
CA CYS A 310 -9.04 10.98 0.44
C CYS A 310 -7.57 11.10 0.87
N ARG A 311 -7.30 11.31 2.17
CA ARG A 311 -5.93 11.34 2.71
C ARG A 311 -5.21 10.00 2.55
N ILE A 312 -5.90 8.87 2.80
CA ILE A 312 -5.34 7.53 2.57
C ILE A 312 -4.96 7.36 1.08
N LEU A 313 -5.87 7.71 0.17
CA LEU A 313 -5.63 7.55 -1.27
C LEU A 313 -4.46 8.41 -1.76
N LYS A 314 -4.28 9.62 -1.22
CA LYS A 314 -3.14 10.49 -1.54
C LYS A 314 -1.83 9.88 -1.09
N GLN A 315 -1.77 9.34 0.13
CA GLN A 315 -0.58 8.65 0.63
C GLN A 315 -0.24 7.40 -0.20
N VAL A 316 -1.25 6.59 -0.56
CA VAL A 316 -1.09 5.45 -1.49
C VAL A 316 -0.57 5.91 -2.85
N ARG A 317 -1.15 6.99 -3.38
CA ARG A 317 -0.76 7.57 -4.68
C ARG A 317 0.69 8.07 -4.66
N THR A 318 1.10 8.77 -3.61
CA THR A 318 2.49 9.22 -3.39
C THR A 318 3.46 8.04 -3.28
N PHE A 319 3.11 7.02 -2.51
CA PHE A 319 3.94 5.82 -2.42
C PHE A 319 4.14 5.16 -3.79
N LEU A 320 3.05 5.00 -4.54
CA LEU A 320 3.09 4.38 -5.86
C LEU A 320 3.90 5.22 -6.85
N SER A 321 3.84 6.56 -6.81
CA SER A 321 4.65 7.43 -7.68
C SER A 321 6.15 7.21 -7.47
N GLN A 322 6.56 7.12 -6.22
CA GLN A 322 7.96 6.92 -5.81
C GLN A 322 8.42 5.48 -6.06
N ASN A 323 7.50 4.52 -6.08
CA ASN A 323 7.81 3.09 -6.15
C ASN A 323 7.05 2.41 -7.30
N PRO A 324 7.43 2.67 -8.56
CA PRO A 324 6.67 2.28 -9.75
C PRO A 324 6.57 0.77 -10.03
N HIS A 325 7.34 -0.07 -9.33
CA HIS A 325 7.23 -1.54 -9.44
C HIS A 325 6.46 -2.21 -8.31
N GLU A 326 5.92 -1.43 -7.38
CA GLU A 326 5.18 -1.95 -6.25
C GLU A 326 3.71 -2.19 -6.60
N ILE A 327 3.18 -3.30 -6.10
CA ILE A 327 1.81 -3.74 -6.24
C ILE A 327 1.16 -3.73 -4.86
N VAL A 328 -0.04 -3.14 -4.80
CA VAL A 328 -0.77 -2.94 -3.56
C VAL A 328 -2.20 -3.46 -3.68
N THR A 329 -2.72 -3.92 -2.57
CA THR A 329 -4.12 -4.35 -2.44
C THR A 329 -4.83 -3.46 -1.42
N LEU A 330 -6.02 -2.98 -1.77
CA LEU A 330 -6.88 -2.15 -0.93
C LEU A 330 -8.14 -2.95 -0.65
N ASN A 331 -8.36 -3.34 0.59
CA ASN A 331 -9.55 -4.05 1.04
C ASN A 331 -10.44 -3.09 1.81
N PHE A 332 -11.61 -2.78 1.24
CA PHE A 332 -12.67 -2.04 1.93
C PHE A 332 -13.69 -3.05 2.41
N ASN A 333 -13.46 -3.57 3.62
CA ASN A 333 -13.99 -4.83 4.11
C ASN A 333 -15.46 -4.76 4.57
N HIS A 334 -15.97 -5.88 5.07
CA HIS A 334 -17.34 -6.05 5.56
C HIS A 334 -17.75 -5.17 6.76
N GLU A 335 -16.84 -4.42 7.38
CA GLU A 335 -17.14 -3.42 8.41
C GLU A 335 -17.55 -2.05 7.84
N MET A 336 -17.66 -1.95 6.51
CA MET A 336 -18.21 -0.78 5.82
C MET A 336 -19.61 -0.40 6.35
N VAL A 337 -19.72 0.84 6.82
CA VAL A 337 -20.95 1.47 7.30
C VAL A 337 -21.55 2.35 6.18
N ASP A 338 -22.88 2.42 6.11
CA ASP A 338 -23.62 3.22 5.09
C ASP A 338 -23.23 2.89 3.63
N PRO A 339 -23.21 1.61 3.22
CA PRO A 339 -22.68 1.19 1.92
C PRO A 339 -23.34 1.88 0.72
N GLU A 340 -24.60 2.28 0.83
CA GLU A 340 -25.35 3.03 -0.18
C GLU A 340 -24.79 4.43 -0.44
N ILE A 341 -24.13 5.05 0.55
CA ILE A 341 -23.45 6.35 0.41
C ILE A 341 -21.96 6.13 0.12
N VAL A 342 -21.33 5.22 0.86
CA VAL A 342 -19.89 4.97 0.79
C VAL A 342 -19.47 4.39 -0.56
N ILE A 343 -20.16 3.36 -1.08
CA ILE A 343 -19.75 2.70 -2.33
C ILE A 343 -19.69 3.68 -3.50
N PRO A 344 -20.70 4.53 -3.77
CA PRO A 344 -20.62 5.54 -4.83
C PRO A 344 -19.48 6.55 -4.61
N ALA A 345 -19.35 7.10 -3.41
CA ALA A 345 -18.33 8.12 -3.09
C ALA A 345 -16.91 7.55 -3.21
N LEU A 346 -16.66 6.40 -2.60
CA LEU A 346 -15.38 5.70 -2.65
C LEU A 346 -14.99 5.34 -4.08
N THR A 347 -15.95 4.84 -4.86
CA THR A 347 -15.74 4.50 -6.26
C THR A 347 -15.35 5.71 -7.11
N ARG A 348 -15.93 6.88 -6.82
CA ARG A 348 -15.59 8.14 -7.49
C ARG A 348 -14.16 8.55 -7.13
N GLN A 349 -13.84 8.61 -5.83
CA GLN A 349 -12.50 8.98 -5.37
C GLN A 349 -11.42 8.04 -5.93
N LEU A 350 -11.59 6.71 -5.83
CA LEU A 350 -10.61 5.75 -6.37
C LEU A 350 -10.39 5.91 -7.87
N LYS A 351 -11.45 6.17 -8.64
CA LYS A 351 -11.30 6.44 -10.09
C LYS A 351 -10.51 7.72 -10.33
N ASN A 352 -10.84 8.80 -9.65
CA ASN A 352 -10.19 10.08 -9.92
C ASN A 352 -8.74 10.10 -9.42
N GLN A 353 -8.47 9.39 -8.33
CA GLN A 353 -7.15 9.38 -7.71
C GLN A 353 -6.21 8.28 -8.22
N LEU A 354 -6.73 7.15 -8.73
CA LEU A 354 -5.89 5.98 -9.05
C LEU A 354 -6.23 5.28 -10.40
N ARG A 355 -7.17 5.78 -11.23
CA ARG A 355 -7.69 5.06 -12.42
C ARG A 355 -6.65 4.40 -13.33
N PRO A 356 -5.52 5.04 -13.69
CA PRO A 356 -4.49 4.37 -14.49
C PRO A 356 -4.02 3.07 -13.85
N MET A 357 -3.89 3.06 -12.52
CA MET A 357 -3.34 1.99 -11.69
C MET A 357 -4.34 0.88 -11.30
N LEU A 358 -5.65 1.14 -11.38
CA LEU A 358 -6.68 0.17 -11.01
C LEU A 358 -6.66 -1.07 -11.93
N ASN A 359 -6.37 -2.24 -11.36
CA ASN A 359 -6.31 -3.50 -12.07
C ASN A 359 -7.70 -4.09 -12.31
N ASN A 360 -8.00 -4.44 -13.56
CA ASN A 360 -9.25 -5.09 -13.97
C ASN A 360 -9.03 -6.43 -14.68
N ARG A 361 -7.79 -6.93 -14.75
CA ARG A 361 -7.43 -8.01 -15.66
C ARG A 361 -8.10 -9.33 -15.29
N TYR A 362 -8.18 -9.65 -13.99
CA TYR A 362 -8.85 -10.86 -13.52
C TYR A 362 -10.30 -10.93 -14.02
N ARG A 363 -11.03 -9.80 -13.99
CA ARG A 363 -12.44 -9.73 -14.39
C ARG A 363 -12.67 -9.41 -15.88
N MET A 364 -11.63 -8.96 -16.60
CA MET A 364 -11.69 -8.66 -18.03
C MET A 364 -11.22 -9.80 -18.93
N SER A 365 -10.26 -10.62 -18.47
CA SER A 365 -9.61 -11.66 -19.29
C SER A 365 -10.55 -12.81 -19.67
N GLY A 366 -11.63 -13.05 -18.91
CA GLY A 366 -12.49 -14.23 -19.09
C GLY A 366 -11.85 -15.54 -18.61
N GLU A 367 -10.52 -15.58 -18.47
CA GLU A 367 -9.73 -16.72 -17.99
C GLU A 367 -9.94 -17.03 -16.50
N GLN A 368 -10.50 -16.09 -15.72
CA GLN A 368 -10.58 -16.15 -14.25
C GLN A 368 -9.23 -16.39 -13.56
N GLN A 369 -8.16 -15.85 -14.15
CA GLN A 369 -6.80 -15.96 -13.64
C GLN A 369 -6.25 -14.60 -13.25
N TRP A 370 -5.54 -14.55 -12.12
CA TRP A 370 -4.88 -13.33 -11.69
C TRP A 370 -3.70 -13.01 -12.63
N PRO A 371 -3.44 -11.72 -12.94
CA PRO A 371 -2.23 -11.32 -13.67
C PRO A 371 -0.98 -11.81 -12.97
N ARG A 372 0.06 -12.09 -13.76
CA ARG A 372 1.42 -12.12 -13.20
C ARG A 372 1.82 -10.72 -12.73
N LEU A 373 2.61 -10.62 -11.68
CA LEU A 373 3.04 -9.34 -11.13
C LEU A 373 3.78 -8.50 -12.19
N ARG A 374 4.64 -9.11 -13.02
CA ARG A 374 5.30 -8.42 -14.15
C ARG A 374 4.32 -7.72 -15.09
N GLN A 375 3.16 -8.33 -15.33
CA GLN A 375 2.16 -7.79 -16.24
C GLN A 375 1.44 -6.62 -15.59
N ALA A 376 1.11 -6.74 -14.29
CA ALA A 376 0.54 -5.65 -13.50
C ALA A 376 1.47 -4.43 -13.48
N VAL A 377 2.76 -4.61 -13.18
CA VAL A 377 3.76 -3.54 -13.19
C VAL A 377 3.90 -2.90 -14.58
N ARG A 378 4.18 -3.70 -15.61
CA ARG A 378 4.45 -3.17 -16.97
C ARG A 378 3.27 -2.44 -17.61
N SER A 379 2.04 -2.82 -17.24
CA SER A 379 0.82 -2.15 -17.72
C SER A 379 0.35 -1.01 -16.81
N ASN A 380 1.11 -0.71 -15.74
CA ASN A 380 0.73 0.18 -14.65
C ASN A 380 -0.68 -0.14 -14.12
N LYS A 381 -0.99 -1.43 -13.92
CA LYS A 381 -2.25 -1.95 -13.36
C LYS A 381 -1.95 -2.65 -12.03
N ARG A 382 -1.48 -1.90 -11.06
CA ARG A 382 -0.81 -2.39 -9.85
C ARG A 382 -1.59 -2.18 -8.54
N VAL A 383 -2.80 -1.64 -8.62
CA VAL A 383 -3.72 -1.52 -7.48
C VAL A 383 -4.87 -2.50 -7.65
N PHE A 384 -5.03 -3.43 -6.71
CA PHE A 384 -6.16 -4.36 -6.68
C PHE A 384 -7.11 -3.97 -5.56
N VAL A 385 -8.37 -3.69 -5.91
CA VAL A 385 -9.38 -3.21 -4.97
C VAL A 385 -10.41 -4.28 -4.69
N PHE A 386 -10.71 -4.49 -3.42
CA PHE A 386 -11.75 -5.39 -2.90
C PHE A 386 -12.76 -4.57 -2.12
N TYR A 387 -14.06 -4.80 -2.39
CA TYR A 387 -15.16 -4.21 -1.62
C TYR A 387 -15.92 -5.32 -0.91
N ALA A 388 -16.44 -4.99 0.27
CA ALA A 388 -17.55 -5.69 0.87
C ALA A 388 -18.64 -5.94 -0.16
N THR A 389 -19.24 -7.13 -0.09
CA THR A 389 -20.46 -7.38 -0.84
C THR A 389 -21.60 -7.01 0.09
N PRO A 390 -22.17 -5.79 -0.03
CA PRO A 390 -23.30 -5.42 0.82
C PRO A 390 -24.41 -6.43 0.57
N PHE A 391 -25.15 -6.84 1.61
CA PHE A 391 -26.39 -7.59 1.42
C PHE A 391 -27.47 -6.60 0.97
N ILE A 392 -27.39 -6.12 -0.27
CA ILE A 392 -28.48 -5.30 -0.81
C ILE A 392 -29.54 -6.30 -1.26
N ASN A 393 -30.75 -6.18 -0.70
CA ASN A 393 -31.88 -7.10 -0.93
C ASN A 393 -32.40 -7.17 -2.39
N THR A 394 -31.59 -6.84 -3.40
CA THR A 394 -31.89 -7.05 -4.82
C THR A 394 -30.60 -7.44 -5.58
N GLN A 395 -30.48 -8.73 -5.94
CA GLN A 395 -29.41 -9.26 -6.81
C GLN A 395 -29.18 -8.56 -8.18
N PRO A 396 -30.09 -7.73 -8.75
CA PRO A 396 -29.81 -6.97 -9.98
C PRO A 396 -28.80 -5.82 -9.83
N PHE A 397 -28.76 -5.11 -8.68
CA PHE A 397 -27.92 -3.91 -8.51
C PHE A 397 -26.45 -4.27 -8.35
N GLU A 398 -26.14 -5.21 -7.45
CA GLU A 398 -24.78 -5.73 -7.23
C GLU A 398 -24.19 -6.25 -8.56
N SER A 399 -24.93 -7.08 -9.29
CA SER A 399 -24.46 -7.63 -10.56
C SER A 399 -24.19 -6.54 -11.60
N ARG A 400 -24.97 -5.44 -11.64
CA ARG A 400 -24.77 -4.35 -12.59
C ARG A 400 -23.60 -3.44 -12.19
N PHE A 401 -23.47 -3.11 -10.90
CA PHE A 401 -22.38 -2.31 -10.37
C PHE A 401 -21.03 -2.97 -10.62
N TYR A 402 -20.87 -4.23 -10.18
CA TYR A 402 -19.64 -4.98 -10.40
C TYR A 402 -19.37 -5.19 -11.89
N ARG A 403 -20.39 -5.38 -12.75
CA ARG A 403 -20.19 -5.48 -14.21
C ARG A 403 -19.64 -4.19 -14.84
N ARG A 404 -20.07 -3.02 -14.37
CA ARG A 404 -19.59 -1.71 -14.84
C ARG A 404 -18.20 -1.38 -14.30
N ASN A 405 -17.89 -1.83 -13.08
CA ASN A 405 -16.61 -1.58 -12.40
C ASN A 405 -15.79 -2.87 -12.28
N LYS A 406 -15.31 -3.39 -13.41
CA LYS A 406 -14.52 -4.65 -13.46
C LYS A 406 -13.16 -4.58 -12.75
N TRP A 407 -12.72 -3.40 -12.30
CA TRP A 407 -11.53 -3.26 -11.46
C TRP A 407 -11.81 -3.47 -9.96
N ILE A 408 -13.08 -3.51 -9.56
CA ILE A 408 -13.49 -3.84 -8.19
C ILE A 408 -13.72 -5.35 -8.11
N HIS A 409 -13.10 -5.99 -7.13
CA HIS A 409 -13.26 -7.41 -6.80
C HIS A 409 -14.16 -7.52 -5.56
N THR A 410 -14.88 -8.64 -5.43
CA THR A 410 -15.69 -8.89 -4.22
C THR A 410 -14.78 -9.41 -3.12
N GLU A 411 -14.90 -8.85 -1.91
CA GLU A 411 -14.23 -9.33 -0.69
C GLU A 411 -14.59 -10.80 -0.41
N ARG A 412 -15.72 -11.34 -0.91
CA ARG A 412 -16.03 -12.78 -0.79
C ARG A 412 -14.95 -13.69 -1.41
N TRP A 413 -14.12 -13.16 -2.31
CA TRP A 413 -12.98 -13.89 -2.88
C TRP A 413 -11.77 -13.94 -1.94
N LEU A 414 -11.72 -13.05 -0.96
CA LEU A 414 -10.67 -12.85 0.02
C LEU A 414 -11.16 -13.37 1.37
N ALA A 415 -10.88 -14.64 1.66
CA ALA A 415 -11.25 -15.21 2.96
C ALA A 415 -10.29 -14.76 4.04
N SER A 416 -10.77 -14.59 5.28
CA SER A 416 -9.91 -14.39 6.44
C SER A 416 -9.85 -15.63 7.34
N THR A 417 -8.68 -15.89 7.93
CA THR A 417 -8.49 -16.87 8.99
C THR A 417 -8.92 -16.37 10.36
N TRP A 418 -9.31 -15.09 10.49
CA TRP A 418 -9.64 -14.50 11.76
C TRP A 418 -10.73 -15.28 12.50
N ARG A 419 -10.52 -15.44 13.80
CA ARG A 419 -11.46 -15.92 14.80
C ARG A 419 -11.15 -15.21 16.12
N PRO A 420 -12.16 -14.92 16.95
CA PRO A 420 -11.94 -14.48 18.32
C PRO A 420 -10.99 -15.42 19.07
N PHE A 421 -9.92 -14.87 19.65
CA PHE A 421 -9.03 -15.58 20.57
C PHE A 421 -8.39 -14.58 21.56
N SER A 422 -8.05 -15.08 22.74
CA SER A 422 -7.39 -14.30 23.78
C SER A 422 -5.94 -14.74 23.93
N VAL A 423 -5.07 -13.81 24.31
CA VAL A 423 -3.69 -14.10 24.71
C VAL A 423 -3.70 -14.52 26.18
N THR A 424 -3.21 -15.71 26.49
CA THR A 424 -3.17 -16.27 27.85
C THR A 424 -1.72 -16.45 28.29
N ASP A 425 -1.37 -16.01 29.51
CA ASP A 425 -0.03 -16.14 30.07
C ASP A 425 1.09 -15.59 29.15
N ASN A 426 0.84 -14.45 28.50
CA ASN A 426 1.72 -13.84 27.50
C ASN A 426 2.07 -14.74 26.31
N ASN A 427 1.27 -15.77 26.05
CA ASN A 427 1.47 -16.73 24.96
C ASN A 427 0.35 -16.61 23.92
N CYS A 428 0.76 -16.50 22.65
CA CYS A 428 -0.14 -16.37 21.50
C CYS A 428 -0.11 -17.62 20.58
N SER A 429 0.47 -18.74 21.02
CA SER A 429 0.68 -19.95 20.20
C SER A 429 -0.60 -20.57 19.64
N GLU A 430 -1.74 -20.38 20.31
CA GLU A 430 -3.05 -20.86 19.86
C GLU A 430 -3.43 -20.32 18.46
N ILE A 431 -2.90 -19.16 18.07
CA ILE A 431 -3.15 -18.58 16.75
C ILE A 431 -2.72 -19.49 15.60
N VAL A 432 -1.69 -20.31 15.79
CA VAL A 432 -1.19 -21.24 14.78
C VAL A 432 -2.23 -22.32 14.50
N ARG A 433 -2.78 -22.91 15.56
CA ARG A 433 -3.81 -23.96 15.48
C ARG A 433 -5.11 -23.42 14.87
N LEU A 434 -5.52 -22.22 15.28
CA LEU A 434 -6.70 -21.55 14.72
C LEU A 434 -6.53 -21.24 13.24
N THR A 435 -5.36 -20.71 12.86
CA THR A 435 -5.01 -20.43 11.46
C THR A 435 -5.09 -21.70 10.62
N GLN A 436 -4.48 -22.80 11.07
CA GLN A 436 -4.53 -24.10 10.39
C GLN A 436 -5.97 -24.56 10.12
N ALA A 437 -6.80 -24.55 11.17
CA ALA A 437 -8.19 -25.00 11.08
C ALA A 437 -9.01 -24.16 10.09
N ARG A 438 -8.78 -22.84 10.07
CA ARG A 438 -9.48 -21.92 9.16
C ARG A 438 -9.00 -22.04 7.73
N CYS A 439 -7.68 -22.15 7.51
CA CYS A 439 -7.13 -22.38 6.18
C CYS A 439 -7.64 -23.67 5.55
N ARG A 440 -7.76 -24.76 6.32
CA ARG A 440 -8.37 -26.02 5.85
C ARG A 440 -9.78 -25.82 5.33
N VAL A 441 -10.63 -25.10 6.06
CA VAL A 441 -12.02 -24.85 5.68
C VAL A 441 -12.12 -23.87 4.51
N LYS A 442 -11.20 -22.91 4.42
CA LYS A 442 -11.23 -21.83 3.43
C LYS A 442 -10.34 -22.07 2.21
N GLN A 443 -9.74 -23.25 2.09
CA GLN A 443 -8.74 -23.60 1.07
C GLN A 443 -9.13 -23.32 -0.39
N TYR A 444 -10.43 -23.31 -0.74
CA TYR A 444 -10.93 -23.06 -2.09
C TYR A 444 -11.13 -21.58 -2.46
N HIS A 445 -10.97 -20.65 -1.51
CA HIS A 445 -11.15 -19.23 -1.80
C HIS A 445 -10.03 -18.71 -2.70
N LYS A 446 -10.32 -17.68 -3.50
CA LYS A 446 -9.38 -17.15 -4.49
C LYS A 446 -8.14 -16.58 -3.82
N LEU A 447 -8.32 -15.92 -2.68
CA LEU A 447 -7.28 -15.37 -1.83
C LEU A 447 -7.59 -15.70 -0.37
N ILE A 448 -6.55 -15.73 0.47
CA ILE A 448 -6.70 -15.88 1.93
C ILE A 448 -5.80 -14.90 2.69
N GLU A 449 -6.38 -14.26 3.69
CA GLU A 449 -5.71 -13.43 4.68
C GLU A 449 -5.48 -14.27 5.92
N VAL A 450 -4.22 -14.39 6.31
CA VAL A 450 -3.78 -14.96 7.58
C VAL A 450 -3.78 -13.83 8.59
N SER A 451 -4.85 -13.72 9.37
CA SER A 451 -5.07 -12.62 10.33
C SER A 451 -4.57 -12.98 11.72
N ILE A 452 -3.66 -12.17 12.25
CA ILE A 452 -3.06 -12.29 13.58
C ILE A 452 -3.52 -11.10 14.41
N VAL A 453 -4.78 -11.14 14.83
CA VAL A 453 -5.47 -10.03 15.51
C VAL A 453 -6.18 -10.58 16.77
N PRO A 454 -5.54 -10.49 17.94
CA PRO A 454 -6.09 -10.96 19.21
C PRO A 454 -7.20 -10.05 19.74
N GLN A 455 -8.09 -10.59 20.57
CA GLN A 455 -9.04 -9.76 21.32
C GLN A 455 -8.35 -8.97 22.42
N THR A 456 -8.75 -7.71 22.60
CA THR A 456 -8.05 -6.78 23.49
C THR A 456 -8.16 -7.15 24.97
N ALA A 457 -9.30 -7.68 25.43
CA ALA A 457 -9.54 -8.08 26.82
C ALA A 457 -9.05 -7.05 27.88
N GLY A 458 -9.11 -5.75 27.55
CA GLY A 458 -8.65 -4.64 28.39
C GLY A 458 -7.17 -4.24 28.21
N SER A 459 -6.35 -5.06 27.54
CA SER A 459 -4.97 -4.73 27.17
C SER A 459 -4.90 -3.86 25.92
N CYS A 460 -3.81 -3.10 25.78
CA CYS A 460 -3.60 -2.31 24.57
C CYS A 460 -3.33 -3.21 23.35
N ILE A 461 -3.86 -2.80 22.19
CA ILE A 461 -3.69 -3.51 20.92
C ILE A 461 -2.20 -3.71 20.61
N SER A 462 -1.38 -2.68 20.82
CA SER A 462 0.08 -2.74 20.62
C SER A 462 0.78 -3.78 21.49
N THR A 463 0.38 -3.91 22.75
CA THR A 463 0.94 -4.91 23.67
C THR A 463 0.65 -6.31 23.17
N LEU A 464 -0.59 -6.58 22.75
CA LEU A 464 -0.98 -7.91 22.28
C LEU A 464 -0.33 -8.25 20.93
N ALA A 465 -0.24 -7.30 20.01
CA ALA A 465 0.50 -7.46 18.76
C ALA A 465 1.97 -7.85 19.03
N GLY A 466 2.61 -7.19 20.00
CA GLY A 466 3.98 -7.47 20.42
C GLY A 466 4.19 -8.88 20.98
N LEU A 467 3.15 -9.50 21.57
CA LEU A 467 3.20 -10.88 22.05
C LEU A 467 2.99 -11.89 20.91
N CYS A 468 2.15 -11.56 19.93
CA CYS A 468 1.81 -12.47 18.83
C CYS A 468 2.85 -12.54 17.70
N LYS A 469 3.73 -11.55 17.56
CA LYS A 469 4.71 -11.49 16.46
C LYS A 469 5.64 -12.71 16.37
N HIS A 470 5.87 -13.41 17.48
CA HIS A 470 6.70 -14.63 17.51
C HIS A 470 6.09 -15.80 16.73
N HIS A 471 4.79 -15.77 16.42
CA HIS A 471 4.07 -16.86 15.73
C HIS A 471 3.73 -16.56 14.27
N LEU A 472 4.22 -15.45 13.70
CA LEU A 472 3.90 -15.04 12.32
C LEU A 472 4.36 -16.06 11.27
N HIS A 473 5.61 -16.56 11.40
CA HIS A 473 6.15 -17.60 10.52
C HIS A 473 5.33 -18.89 10.60
N ASP A 474 4.99 -19.31 11.82
CA ASP A 474 4.29 -20.57 12.08
C ASP A 474 2.86 -20.52 11.59
N ALA A 475 2.16 -19.40 11.75
CA ALA A 475 0.82 -19.21 11.22
C ALA A 475 0.79 -19.31 9.67
N LEU A 476 1.74 -18.67 8.98
CA LEU A 476 1.87 -18.81 7.52
C LEU A 476 2.17 -20.25 7.10
N ARG A 477 3.12 -20.91 7.79
CA ARG A 477 3.46 -22.32 7.55
C ARG A 477 2.27 -23.25 7.78
N ALA A 478 1.47 -23.02 8.82
CA ALA A 478 0.29 -23.82 9.12
C ALA A 478 -0.81 -23.70 8.04
N CYS A 479 -0.89 -22.55 7.36
CA CYS A 479 -1.83 -22.35 6.27
C CYS A 479 -1.37 -22.96 4.93
N GLN A 480 -0.05 -23.00 4.72
CA GLN A 480 0.59 -23.34 3.44
C GLN A 480 0.09 -24.64 2.79
N PRO A 481 0.01 -25.80 3.48
CA PRO A 481 -0.35 -27.07 2.83
C PRO A 481 -1.73 -27.05 2.16
N TYR A 482 -2.68 -26.32 2.74
CA TYR A 482 -4.05 -26.21 2.22
C TYR A 482 -4.13 -25.30 1.00
N ARG A 483 -3.20 -24.35 0.87
CA ARG A 483 -3.16 -23.42 -0.26
C ARG A 483 -2.37 -23.99 -1.43
N PHE A 484 -1.21 -24.58 -1.15
CA PHE A 484 -0.33 -25.15 -2.17
C PHE A 484 -1.01 -26.26 -2.98
N SER A 485 -1.84 -27.09 -2.33
CA SER A 485 -2.65 -28.13 -2.98
C SER A 485 -3.66 -27.57 -4.01
N HIS A 486 -3.95 -26.27 -3.96
CA HIS A 486 -4.86 -25.56 -4.88
C HIS A 486 -4.13 -24.60 -5.82
N ASN A 487 -2.81 -24.76 -5.99
CA ASN A 487 -1.97 -23.86 -6.80
C ASN A 487 -2.11 -22.37 -6.40
N ALA A 488 -2.21 -22.13 -5.09
CA ALA A 488 -2.28 -20.81 -4.48
C ALA A 488 -1.37 -20.76 -3.24
N SER A 489 -1.17 -19.57 -2.70
CA SER A 489 -0.40 -19.34 -1.45
C SER A 489 -1.30 -18.77 -0.36
N PRO A 490 -0.85 -18.74 0.92
CA PRO A 490 -1.32 -17.73 1.87
C PRO A 490 -1.06 -16.34 1.27
N ASN A 491 -2.05 -15.45 1.19
CA ASN A 491 -1.94 -14.27 0.32
C ASN A 491 -1.65 -12.96 1.06
N VAL A 492 -2.09 -12.85 2.31
CA VAL A 492 -1.81 -11.70 3.16
C VAL A 492 -1.45 -12.22 4.55
N LEU A 493 -0.44 -11.64 5.19
CA LEU A 493 -0.24 -11.75 6.64
C LEU A 493 -0.70 -10.43 7.25
N LEU A 494 -1.90 -10.43 7.83
CA LEU A 494 -2.57 -9.23 8.34
C LEU A 494 -2.30 -9.09 9.84
N VAL A 495 -1.70 -7.97 10.27
CA VAL A 495 -1.28 -7.73 11.65
C VAL A 495 -1.67 -6.35 12.15
N ASP A 496 -1.76 -6.22 13.47
CA ASP A 496 -1.71 -4.95 14.19
C ASP A 496 -0.25 -4.56 14.49
N TYR A 497 0.03 -3.26 14.62
CA TYR A 497 1.33 -2.69 14.99
C TYR A 497 2.54 -3.39 14.34
N PRO A 498 2.63 -3.38 12.98
CA PRO A 498 3.80 -3.92 12.30
C PRO A 498 5.08 -3.25 12.79
N GLU A 499 6.16 -4.02 12.83
CA GLU A 499 7.42 -3.59 13.41
C GLU A 499 8.04 -2.44 12.61
N VAL A 500 8.61 -1.47 13.32
CA VAL A 500 9.33 -0.35 12.69
C VAL A 500 10.55 -0.81 11.90
N ASN A 501 11.29 -1.79 12.44
CA ASN A 501 12.48 -2.35 11.80
C ASN A 501 12.11 -3.64 11.08
N ALA A 502 12.03 -3.57 9.75
CA ALA A 502 11.71 -4.70 8.89
C ALA A 502 12.72 -5.85 8.94
N GLN A 503 13.94 -5.60 9.44
CA GLN A 503 14.99 -6.61 9.56
C GLN A 503 14.92 -7.43 10.84
N VAL A 504 14.01 -7.09 11.77
CA VAL A 504 13.81 -7.93 12.95
C VAL A 504 13.20 -9.27 12.51
N THR A 505 13.78 -10.37 12.99
CA THR A 505 13.44 -11.76 12.62
C THR A 505 12.00 -12.15 12.96
N THR A 506 11.38 -11.45 13.90
CA THR A 506 9.99 -11.65 14.29
C THR A 506 9.02 -10.75 13.53
N SER A 507 9.51 -9.93 12.60
CA SER A 507 8.67 -8.96 11.91
C SER A 507 7.74 -9.60 10.88
N VAL A 508 6.63 -8.92 10.60
CA VAL A 508 5.71 -9.29 9.51
C VAL A 508 6.43 -9.36 8.17
N PHE A 509 7.40 -8.48 7.93
CA PHE A 509 8.14 -8.41 6.67
C PHE A 509 9.06 -9.62 6.49
N HIS A 510 9.76 -10.00 7.56
CA HIS A 510 10.60 -11.19 7.58
C HIS A 510 9.79 -12.46 7.34
N ALA A 511 8.65 -12.61 8.03
CA ALA A 511 7.74 -13.74 7.86
C ALA A 511 7.20 -13.87 6.43
N VAL A 512 6.80 -12.74 5.82
CA VAL A 512 6.30 -12.71 4.45
C VAL A 512 7.39 -12.99 3.43
N TYR A 513 8.60 -12.46 3.63
CA TYR A 513 9.74 -12.73 2.75
C TYR A 513 10.02 -14.24 2.65
N HIS A 514 10.16 -14.94 3.77
CA HIS A 514 10.41 -16.38 3.76
C HIS A 514 9.22 -17.21 3.27
N GLN A 515 8.00 -16.74 3.48
CA GLN A 515 6.85 -17.37 2.83
C GLN A 515 6.90 -17.22 1.31
N ASN A 516 7.36 -16.07 0.81
CA ASN A 516 7.53 -15.84 -0.61
C ASN A 516 8.68 -16.65 -1.22
N VAL A 517 9.78 -16.90 -0.49
CA VAL A 517 10.82 -17.87 -0.88
C VAL A 517 10.19 -19.24 -1.15
N ARG A 518 9.33 -19.74 -0.24
CA ARG A 518 8.58 -20.99 -0.44
C ARG A 518 7.60 -20.92 -1.61
N ASN A 519 6.90 -19.80 -1.77
CA ASN A 519 5.97 -19.60 -2.89
C ASN A 519 6.70 -19.64 -4.25
N ILE A 520 7.90 -19.05 -4.34
CA ILE A 520 8.74 -19.07 -5.55
C ILE A 520 9.06 -20.51 -5.93
N LEU A 521 9.56 -21.33 -5.00
CA LEU A 521 9.86 -22.74 -5.26
C LEU A 521 8.60 -23.50 -5.69
N GLN A 522 7.49 -23.32 -4.98
CA GLN A 522 6.22 -24.01 -5.23
C GLN A 522 5.66 -23.75 -6.64
N HIS A 523 5.72 -22.51 -7.11
CA HIS A 523 5.07 -22.09 -8.35
C HIS A 523 6.02 -21.95 -9.54
N ARG A 524 7.33 -22.13 -9.33
CA ARG A 524 8.36 -22.08 -10.38
C ARG A 524 9.35 -23.27 -10.35
N PRO A 525 8.91 -24.52 -10.13
CA PRO A 525 9.83 -25.65 -9.93
C PRO A 525 10.73 -25.97 -11.13
N GLY A 526 10.34 -25.57 -12.35
CA GLY A 526 11.17 -25.76 -13.56
C GLY A 526 12.22 -24.68 -13.82
N SER A 527 12.18 -23.56 -13.07
CA SER A 527 13.13 -22.44 -13.24
C SER A 527 13.83 -22.02 -11.96
N CYS A 528 13.40 -22.57 -10.81
CA CYS A 528 13.92 -22.26 -9.50
C CYS A 528 14.10 -23.58 -8.74
N ARG A 529 15.18 -23.67 -7.95
CA ARG A 529 15.47 -24.83 -7.11
C ARG A 529 16.07 -24.39 -5.79
N VAL A 530 15.97 -25.26 -4.77
CA VAL A 530 16.77 -25.09 -3.56
C VAL A 530 18.22 -25.41 -3.89
N LYS A 531 19.13 -24.57 -3.42
CA LYS A 531 20.56 -24.74 -3.62
C LYS A 531 21.30 -24.27 -2.38
N ILE A 532 21.87 -25.22 -1.64
CA ILE A 532 22.76 -24.98 -0.51
C ILE A 532 24.13 -25.50 -0.96
N ASP A 533 25.05 -24.61 -1.32
CA ASP A 533 26.37 -24.96 -1.85
C ASP A 533 27.31 -25.52 -0.78
N ALA A 534 27.12 -25.11 0.47
CA ALA A 534 27.82 -25.66 1.64
C ALA A 534 27.10 -25.20 2.90
N ALA A 535 27.40 -25.84 4.03
CA ALA A 535 26.96 -25.36 5.35
C ALA A 535 28.04 -25.64 6.38
N VAL A 536 28.18 -24.78 7.39
CA VAL A 536 29.16 -24.97 8.46
C VAL A 536 28.72 -24.27 9.74
N ARG A 537 29.04 -24.84 10.91
CA ARG A 537 28.90 -24.10 12.17
C ARG A 537 29.83 -22.89 12.18
N LYS A 538 29.34 -21.73 12.63
CA LYS A 538 30.20 -20.56 12.79
C LYS A 538 31.21 -20.83 13.93
N PRO A 539 32.53 -20.69 13.70
CA PRO A 539 33.53 -20.82 14.76
C PRO A 539 33.22 -19.93 15.97
N HIS A 540 33.50 -20.44 17.17
CA HIS A 540 33.21 -19.80 18.47
C HIS A 540 31.74 -19.44 18.75
N SER A 541 30.79 -19.80 17.88
CA SER A 541 29.36 -19.60 18.13
C SER A 541 28.70 -20.84 18.70
N THR A 542 27.85 -20.65 19.71
CA THR A 542 26.96 -21.68 20.27
C THR A 542 25.55 -21.62 19.69
N ASP A 543 25.31 -20.74 18.71
CA ASP A 543 23.97 -20.47 18.16
C ASP A 543 23.93 -20.44 16.63
N GLN A 544 25.05 -20.14 15.96
CA GLN A 544 25.03 -19.78 14.55
C GLN A 544 25.58 -20.86 13.63
N VAL A 545 24.88 -21.05 12.52
CA VAL A 545 25.31 -21.83 11.35
C VAL A 545 25.28 -20.93 10.12
N LEU A 546 26.22 -21.18 9.22
CA LEU A 546 26.39 -20.46 7.97
C LEU A 546 25.96 -21.39 6.84
N PHE A 547 25.02 -20.95 6.03
CA PHE A 547 24.63 -21.62 4.78
C PHE A 547 25.20 -20.82 3.62
N PHE A 548 25.95 -21.46 2.73
CA PHE A 548 26.49 -20.84 1.54
C PHE A 548 25.52 -21.06 0.37
N VAL A 549 25.11 -19.97 -0.28
CA VAL A 549 24.22 -19.97 -1.43
C VAL A 549 24.82 -19.04 -2.47
N ARG A 550 25.45 -19.63 -3.49
CA ARG A 550 26.29 -18.94 -4.48
C ARG A 550 27.38 -18.10 -3.81
N SER A 551 27.31 -16.79 -3.95
CA SER A 551 28.22 -15.80 -3.38
C SER A 551 27.80 -15.32 -1.99
N THR A 552 26.68 -15.82 -1.46
CA THR A 552 26.05 -15.30 -0.24
C THR A 552 26.20 -16.29 0.91
N ILE A 553 26.58 -15.80 2.08
CA ILE A 553 26.51 -16.49 3.35
C ILE A 553 25.22 -16.07 4.03
N ILE A 554 24.33 -17.03 4.26
CA ILE A 554 23.16 -16.88 5.10
C ILE A 554 23.57 -17.25 6.53
N ILE A 555 23.37 -16.34 7.47
CA ILE A 555 23.60 -16.57 8.89
C ILE A 555 22.28 -16.99 9.53
N TYR A 556 22.24 -18.20 10.07
CA TYR A 556 21.08 -18.79 10.71
C TYR A 556 21.29 -18.91 12.22
N SER A 557 20.26 -18.59 13.01
CA SER A 557 20.25 -18.78 14.47
C SER A 557 19.44 -20.03 14.83
N PHE A 558 20.07 -20.94 15.59
CA PHE A 558 19.42 -22.14 16.12
C PHE A 558 18.38 -21.79 17.19
N THR A 559 18.66 -20.82 18.05
CA THR A 559 17.76 -20.40 19.12
C THR A 559 16.50 -19.75 18.56
N GLN A 560 16.65 -18.90 17.53
CA GLN A 560 15.51 -18.23 16.89
C GLN A 560 14.87 -19.04 15.76
N ASN A 561 15.50 -20.15 15.36
CA ASN A 561 15.07 -21.04 14.27
C ASN A 561 14.84 -20.32 12.93
N VAL A 562 15.75 -19.40 12.56
CA VAL A 562 15.52 -18.50 11.43
C VAL A 562 16.83 -17.90 10.89
N GLN A 563 16.86 -17.54 9.59
CA GLN A 563 17.85 -16.62 9.03
C GLN A 563 17.81 -15.28 9.76
N ILE A 564 18.97 -14.81 10.23
CA ILE A 564 19.09 -13.55 10.98
C ILE A 564 19.87 -12.47 10.23
N ASN A 565 20.68 -12.87 9.25
CA ASN A 565 21.48 -11.96 8.43
C ASN A 565 21.97 -12.66 7.16
N GLU A 566 22.45 -11.89 6.19
CA GLU A 566 23.14 -12.38 5.01
C GLU A 566 24.33 -11.49 4.64
N ILE A 567 25.37 -12.09 4.07
CA ILE A 567 26.61 -11.39 3.67
C ILE A 567 27.03 -11.88 2.30
N THR A 568 27.34 -10.98 1.37
CA THR A 568 27.95 -11.35 0.09
C THR A 568 29.47 -11.41 0.24
N ILE A 569 30.09 -12.49 -0.23
CA ILE A 569 31.53 -12.68 -0.22
C ILE A 569 32.12 -12.08 -1.51
N PRO A 570 32.96 -11.03 -1.42
CA PRO A 570 33.59 -10.46 -2.60
C PRO A 570 34.47 -11.48 -3.34
N GLY A 571 34.37 -11.54 -4.67
CA GLY A 571 35.22 -12.41 -5.50
C GLY A 571 34.87 -13.91 -5.48
N VAL A 572 33.86 -14.33 -4.72
CA VAL A 572 33.40 -15.73 -4.69
C VAL A 572 32.07 -15.83 -5.42
N SER A 573 31.99 -16.67 -6.46
CA SER A 573 30.74 -16.89 -7.21
C SER A 573 29.92 -18.08 -6.70
N SER A 574 30.60 -19.08 -6.15
CA SER A 574 30.04 -20.32 -5.58
C SER A 574 31.12 -21.01 -4.77
N VAL A 575 30.71 -21.92 -3.90
CA VAL A 575 31.56 -22.87 -3.18
C VAL A 575 31.04 -24.29 -3.45
N ASP A 576 31.89 -25.29 -3.25
CA ASP A 576 31.51 -26.71 -3.42
C ASP A 576 31.39 -27.42 -2.05
N ALA A 577 32.22 -27.02 -1.08
CA ALA A 577 32.10 -27.46 0.30
C ALA A 577 32.77 -26.45 1.25
N ALA A 578 32.38 -26.49 2.53
CA ALA A 578 32.98 -25.68 3.59
C ALA A 578 33.18 -26.52 4.86
N TYR A 579 34.29 -26.32 5.57
CA TYR A 579 34.53 -26.98 6.86
C TYR A 579 35.40 -26.12 7.79
N ILE A 580 35.38 -26.43 9.08
CA ILE A 580 36.14 -25.67 10.10
C ILE A 580 37.57 -26.21 10.18
N GLN A 581 38.55 -25.32 10.20
CA GLN A 581 39.95 -25.62 10.52
C GLN A 581 40.50 -24.61 11.53
N GLY A 582 40.62 -25.03 12.79
CA GLY A 582 40.94 -24.12 13.88
C GLY A 582 39.87 -23.03 14.01
N ASP A 583 40.29 -21.77 13.96
CA ASP A 583 39.40 -20.60 14.05
C ASP A 583 38.92 -20.11 12.66
N ASN A 584 39.33 -20.79 11.60
CA ASN A 584 39.03 -20.42 10.22
C ASN A 584 38.01 -21.36 9.60
N ILE A 585 37.38 -20.88 8.53
CA ILE A 585 36.51 -21.68 7.66
C ILE A 585 37.26 -21.88 6.35
N VAL A 586 37.45 -23.14 5.96
CA VAL A 586 38.00 -23.50 4.66
C VAL A 586 36.85 -23.63 3.69
N LEU A 587 36.83 -22.81 2.64
CA LEU A 587 35.97 -22.98 1.49
C LEU A 587 36.73 -23.75 0.41
N THR A 588 36.04 -24.62 -0.30
CA THR A 588 36.60 -25.38 -1.42
C THR A 588 35.81 -25.09 -2.69
N LYS A 589 36.51 -25.05 -3.83
CA LYS A 589 35.93 -25.00 -5.16
C LYS A 589 36.86 -25.70 -6.13
N GLY A 590 36.42 -26.82 -6.71
CA GLY A 590 37.32 -27.68 -7.47
C GLY A 590 38.49 -28.15 -6.61
N CYS A 591 39.69 -27.86 -7.08
CA CYS A 591 40.94 -28.17 -6.39
C CYS A 591 41.55 -26.94 -5.72
N GLU A 592 40.76 -25.88 -5.48
CA GLU A 592 41.24 -24.67 -4.85
C GLU A 592 40.55 -24.46 -3.49
N THR A 593 41.25 -23.82 -2.56
CA THR A 593 40.71 -23.39 -1.27
C THR A 593 40.79 -21.89 -1.05
N LEU A 594 39.84 -21.37 -0.29
CA LEU A 594 39.85 -20.01 0.23
C LEU A 594 39.60 -20.05 1.73
N LEU A 595 40.43 -19.35 2.50
CA LEU A 595 40.27 -19.26 3.95
C LEU A 595 39.44 -18.02 4.30
N LEU A 596 38.38 -18.23 5.09
CA LEU A 596 37.65 -17.15 5.75
C LEU A 596 38.01 -17.10 7.23
N ASN A 597 38.11 -15.89 7.78
CA ASN A 597 38.15 -15.71 9.22
C ASN A 597 36.82 -16.15 9.84
N GLY A 598 36.83 -17.04 10.84
CA GLY A 598 35.59 -17.58 11.42
C GLY A 598 34.72 -16.57 12.16
N SER A 599 35.28 -15.42 12.56
CA SER A 599 34.56 -14.37 13.28
C SER A 599 34.06 -13.26 12.35
N SER A 600 34.95 -12.66 11.55
CA SER A 600 34.59 -11.57 10.62
C SER A 600 33.93 -12.05 9.33
N LEU A 601 34.12 -13.33 8.96
CA LEU A 601 33.70 -13.92 7.70
C LEU A 601 34.34 -13.27 6.46
N GLU A 602 35.40 -12.51 6.66
CA GLU A 602 36.19 -11.92 5.57
C GLU A 602 37.24 -12.92 5.04
N PRO A 603 37.52 -12.91 3.73
CA PRO A 603 38.61 -13.68 3.16
C PRO A 603 39.96 -13.26 3.75
N LEU A 604 40.75 -14.24 4.21
CA LEU A 604 42.12 -14.01 4.68
C LEU A 604 43.10 -13.81 3.52
N THR A 605 42.76 -14.34 2.35
CA THR A 605 43.53 -14.18 1.11
C THR A 605 42.61 -13.64 0.01
N HIS A 606 43.19 -12.89 -0.93
CA HIS A 606 42.47 -12.38 -2.11
C HIS A 606 42.44 -13.36 -3.30
N HIS A 607 43.10 -14.52 -3.17
CA HIS A 607 43.19 -15.56 -4.19
C HIS A 607 42.92 -16.92 -3.56
N TRP A 608 42.40 -17.82 -4.41
CA TRP A 608 42.25 -19.24 -4.09
C TRP A 608 43.62 -19.93 -4.19
N SER A 609 43.86 -20.93 -3.34
CA SER A 609 45.12 -21.69 -3.25
C SER A 609 44.91 -23.14 -3.65
N ASP A 610 45.81 -23.69 -4.47
CA ASP A 610 45.72 -25.08 -4.95
C ASP A 610 45.84 -26.11 -3.81
N ILE A 611 45.04 -27.17 -3.89
CA ILE A 611 45.07 -28.35 -3.02
C ILE A 611 45.92 -29.42 -3.70
N ALA A 612 46.97 -29.90 -3.04
CA ALA A 612 47.76 -31.03 -3.52
C ALA A 612 47.93 -32.11 -2.43
N PRO A 613 47.69 -33.40 -2.73
CA PRO A 613 47.15 -33.95 -3.99
C PRO A 613 45.61 -33.84 -4.07
N CYS A 614 45.09 -33.33 -5.19
CA CYS A 614 43.64 -33.22 -5.46
C CYS A 614 43.20 -34.19 -6.57
N ASP A 615 42.12 -34.93 -6.32
CA ASP A 615 41.59 -35.96 -7.24
C ASP A 615 40.17 -35.62 -7.77
N SER A 616 39.50 -34.58 -7.24
CA SER A 616 38.31 -33.88 -7.81
C SER A 616 37.69 -32.89 -6.81
N THR A 617 36.61 -32.20 -7.23
CA THR A 617 35.62 -31.46 -6.42
C THR A 617 35.02 -32.30 -5.28
N TYR A 618 34.60 -31.64 -4.20
CA TYR A 618 33.82 -32.20 -3.09
C TYR A 618 32.35 -31.78 -3.24
N ASP A 619 31.40 -32.62 -2.84
CA ASP A 619 29.99 -32.22 -2.85
C ASP A 619 29.56 -31.66 -1.48
N GLY A 620 30.29 -32.01 -0.43
CA GLY A 620 30.10 -31.50 0.92
C GLY A 620 31.24 -31.94 1.83
N ALA A 621 31.40 -31.24 2.96
CA ALA A 621 32.39 -31.59 3.96
C ALA A 621 31.93 -31.14 5.34
N ASP A 622 32.35 -31.86 6.38
CA ASP A 622 32.14 -31.45 7.77
C ASP A 622 33.21 -32.09 8.67
N VAL A 623 33.41 -31.50 9.85
CA VAL A 623 34.31 -32.03 10.88
C VAL A 623 33.47 -32.45 12.08
N TRP A 624 33.42 -33.76 12.31
CA TRP A 624 32.85 -34.34 13.53
C TRP A 624 33.80 -35.39 14.12
N ASN A 625 33.74 -35.59 15.43
CA ASN A 625 34.67 -36.47 16.15
C ASN A 625 36.14 -36.20 15.82
N PHE A 626 36.51 -34.91 15.69
CA PHE A 626 37.86 -34.44 15.32
C PHE A 626 38.39 -34.95 13.97
N THR A 627 37.52 -35.49 13.12
CA THR A 627 37.90 -36.11 11.85
C THR A 627 37.17 -35.42 10.71
N LEU A 628 37.90 -35.11 9.63
CA LEU A 628 37.30 -34.55 8.42
C LEU A 628 36.56 -35.65 7.64
N HIS A 629 35.30 -35.37 7.34
CA HIS A 629 34.42 -36.21 6.55
C HIS A 629 34.08 -35.48 5.25
N ILE A 630 34.38 -36.12 4.13
CA ILE A 630 34.21 -35.55 2.79
C ILE A 630 33.20 -36.38 2.02
N PHE A 631 32.18 -35.72 1.48
CA PHE A 631 31.17 -36.33 0.64
C PHE A 631 31.54 -36.14 -0.83
N LYS A 632 31.50 -37.22 -1.61
CA LYS A 632 31.79 -37.21 -3.05
C LYS A 632 31.02 -38.30 -3.78
N GLY A 633 30.18 -37.90 -4.72
CA GLY A 633 29.23 -38.74 -5.43
C GLY A 633 28.39 -39.55 -4.43
N CYS A 634 28.49 -40.86 -4.54
CA CYS A 634 27.83 -41.80 -3.64
C CYS A 634 28.68 -42.25 -2.45
N HIS A 635 29.77 -41.56 -2.12
CA HIS A 635 30.73 -42.02 -1.11
C HIS A 635 31.01 -40.98 -0.02
N LEU A 636 31.20 -41.48 1.20
CA LEU A 636 31.76 -40.77 2.34
C LEU A 636 33.21 -41.19 2.51
N LYS A 637 34.14 -40.23 2.43
CA LYS A 637 35.55 -40.44 2.71
C LYS A 637 35.87 -39.86 4.08
N VAL A 638 36.25 -40.73 5.00
CA VAL A 638 36.78 -40.34 6.31
C VAL A 638 38.30 -40.29 6.23
N GLN A 639 38.92 -39.29 6.87
CA GLN A 639 40.37 -39.18 6.92
C GLN A 639 40.98 -40.50 7.44
N ASN A 640 41.96 -41.05 6.69
CA ASN A 640 42.65 -42.31 6.98
C ASN A 640 41.80 -43.59 6.90
N GLN A 641 40.64 -43.56 6.21
CA GLN A 641 39.80 -44.74 5.98
C GLN A 641 39.44 -44.89 4.48
N PRO A 642 39.11 -46.12 4.02
CA PRO A 642 38.58 -46.31 2.67
C PRO A 642 37.23 -45.61 2.50
N PRO A 643 36.88 -45.11 1.30
CA PRO A 643 35.56 -44.52 1.05
C PRO A 643 34.44 -45.55 1.23
N GLU A 644 33.38 -45.17 1.93
CA GLU A 644 32.19 -46.00 2.14
C GLU A 644 30.99 -45.46 1.37
N ASN A 645 30.05 -46.33 1.00
CA ASN A 645 28.88 -45.92 0.24
C ASN A 645 27.86 -45.19 1.14
N LEU A 646 27.34 -44.05 0.69
CA LEU A 646 26.37 -43.23 1.43
C LEU A 646 25.07 -43.97 1.76
N THR A 647 24.70 -44.98 0.97
CA THR A 647 23.53 -45.82 1.27
C THR A 647 23.65 -46.59 2.59
N VAL A 648 24.88 -46.91 3.04
CA VAL A 648 25.14 -47.53 4.35
C VAL A 648 24.67 -46.60 5.47
N TYR A 649 24.78 -45.30 5.26
CA TYR A 649 24.39 -44.25 6.20
C TYR A 649 22.94 -43.79 6.01
N GLY A 650 22.18 -44.37 5.07
CA GLY A 650 20.82 -43.94 4.75
C GLY A 650 20.74 -42.60 4.00
N LEU A 651 21.84 -42.18 3.34
CA LEU A 651 21.94 -40.93 2.61
C LEU A 651 21.86 -41.12 1.09
N PRO A 652 21.35 -40.13 0.34
CA PRO A 652 21.43 -40.12 -1.12
C PRO A 652 22.85 -39.81 -1.61
N CYS A 653 23.11 -40.04 -2.90
CA CYS A 653 24.31 -39.54 -3.55
C CYS A 653 24.26 -38.02 -3.78
N ASP A 654 25.43 -37.45 -4.07
CA ASP A 654 25.62 -36.06 -4.48
C ASP A 654 25.06 -35.07 -3.44
N VAL A 655 25.22 -35.31 -2.14
CA VAL A 655 24.74 -34.40 -1.09
C VAL A 655 25.27 -32.99 -1.31
N ASP A 656 24.50 -31.95 -1.00
CA ASP A 656 24.92 -30.57 -1.31
C ASP A 656 25.64 -29.87 -0.13
N ALA A 657 25.35 -30.28 1.11
CA ALA A 657 25.97 -29.70 2.29
C ALA A 657 25.84 -30.60 3.52
N ALA A 658 26.77 -30.49 4.45
CA ALA A 658 26.69 -31.15 5.75
C ALA A 658 27.27 -30.25 6.84
N PHE A 659 26.73 -30.32 8.06
CA PHE A 659 27.35 -29.69 9.22
C PHE A 659 26.95 -30.40 10.51
N THR A 660 27.80 -30.28 11.54
CA THR A 660 27.52 -30.79 12.88
C THR A 660 27.32 -29.65 13.86
N PHE A 661 26.23 -29.74 14.65
CA PHE A 661 25.90 -28.77 15.68
C PHE A 661 25.43 -29.49 16.96
N GLY A 662 26.18 -29.29 18.05
CA GLY A 662 25.99 -30.08 19.27
C GLY A 662 26.24 -31.57 18.99
N THR A 663 25.26 -32.41 19.33
CA THR A 663 25.32 -33.87 19.12
C THR A 663 24.67 -34.32 17.81
N LYS A 664 24.22 -33.38 16.96
CA LYS A 664 23.50 -33.70 15.72
C LYS A 664 24.30 -33.33 14.49
N THR A 665 24.31 -34.22 13.51
CA THR A 665 24.84 -33.95 12.16
C THR A 665 23.68 -33.85 11.20
N PHE A 666 23.68 -32.80 10.38
CA PHE A 666 22.68 -32.53 9.36
C PHE A 666 23.31 -32.64 7.98
N VAL A 667 22.61 -33.25 7.03
CA VAL A 667 23.02 -33.39 5.63
C VAL A 667 21.88 -32.92 4.75
N PHE A 668 22.17 -32.08 3.76
CA PHE A 668 21.19 -31.47 2.87
C PHE A 668 21.36 -32.00 1.44
N LYS A 669 20.23 -32.26 0.78
CA LYS A 669 20.17 -32.52 -0.66
C LYS A 669 18.89 -31.92 -1.22
N GLU A 670 19.05 -30.97 -2.12
CA GLU A 670 18.01 -30.15 -2.72
C GLU A 670 17.12 -29.56 -1.61
N ASN A 671 15.80 -29.81 -1.69
CA ASN A 671 14.86 -29.35 -0.69
C ASN A 671 14.66 -30.35 0.46
N ASN A 672 15.51 -31.35 0.64
CA ASN A 672 15.41 -32.32 1.74
C ASN A 672 16.65 -32.25 2.63
N PHE A 673 16.47 -32.59 3.90
CA PHE A 673 17.59 -32.83 4.80
C PHE A 673 17.41 -34.09 5.63
N TRP A 674 18.54 -34.64 6.06
CA TRP A 674 18.63 -35.79 6.94
C TRP A 674 19.39 -35.40 8.19
N VAL A 675 19.08 -36.08 9.29
CA VAL A 675 19.71 -35.83 10.60
C VAL A 675 20.06 -37.16 11.25
N ARG A 676 21.18 -37.16 11.98
CA ARG A 676 21.53 -38.24 12.92
C ARG A 676 22.02 -37.64 14.23
N THR A 677 21.96 -38.43 15.31
CA THR A 677 22.67 -38.10 16.55
C THR A 677 24.06 -38.73 16.55
N SER A 678 24.92 -38.30 17.47
CA SER A 678 26.27 -38.85 17.65
C SER A 678 26.28 -40.33 18.06
N GLU A 679 25.17 -40.84 18.58
CA GLU A 679 25.00 -42.23 19.01
C GLU A 679 24.54 -43.13 17.84
N ASP A 680 24.00 -42.53 16.77
CA ASP A 680 23.47 -43.23 15.61
C ASP A 680 24.51 -43.35 14.49
N THR A 681 24.49 -44.50 13.81
CA THR A 681 25.29 -44.77 12.62
C THR A 681 24.60 -44.34 11.33
N THR A 682 23.27 -44.30 11.31
CA THR A 682 22.46 -43.96 10.13
C THR A 682 21.74 -42.62 10.29
N PHE A 683 21.52 -41.96 9.17
CA PHE A 683 20.73 -40.74 9.09
C PHE A 683 19.27 -41.07 8.79
N ILE A 684 18.36 -40.32 9.42
CA ILE A 684 16.93 -40.39 9.16
C ILE A 684 16.45 -39.12 8.43
N PRO A 685 15.41 -39.19 7.58
CA PRO A 685 14.81 -38.01 6.97
C PRO A 685 14.36 -37.01 8.05
N GLY A 686 14.82 -35.77 7.95
CA GLY A 686 14.55 -34.71 8.92
C GLY A 686 13.43 -33.74 8.51
N GLY A 687 13.18 -33.59 7.20
CA GLY A 687 12.17 -32.69 6.65
C GLY A 687 12.68 -31.94 5.42
N TYR A 688 12.17 -30.72 5.20
CA TYR A 688 12.54 -29.92 4.04
C TYR A 688 13.56 -28.84 4.38
N SER A 689 14.48 -28.54 3.46
CA SER A 689 15.53 -27.53 3.64
C SER A 689 14.93 -26.14 3.93
N LEU A 690 13.82 -25.77 3.28
CA LEU A 690 13.15 -24.48 3.51
C LEU A 690 12.35 -24.40 4.84
N ASP A 691 12.24 -25.49 5.60
CA ASP A 691 11.68 -25.44 6.96
C ASP A 691 12.62 -24.72 7.93
N TRP A 692 13.89 -24.57 7.56
CA TRP A 692 14.90 -23.78 8.27
C TRP A 692 14.74 -22.27 8.06
N THR A 693 13.74 -21.81 7.31
CA THR A 693 13.45 -20.36 7.13
C THR A 693 14.69 -19.58 6.67
N ILE A 694 15.30 -20.08 5.58
CA ILE A 694 16.47 -19.52 4.91
C ILE A 694 16.14 -19.26 3.43
N ASP A 695 16.75 -18.23 2.84
CA ASP A 695 16.64 -17.97 1.40
C ASP A 695 17.62 -18.82 0.58
N ALA A 696 17.37 -20.13 0.52
CA ALA A 696 18.14 -21.06 -0.28
C ALA A 696 17.59 -21.24 -1.72
N VAL A 697 16.67 -20.38 -2.18
CA VAL A 697 16.01 -20.55 -3.49
C VAL A 697 16.69 -19.74 -4.57
N VAL A 698 17.17 -20.46 -5.57
CA VAL A 698 17.91 -19.90 -6.69
C VAL A 698 17.12 -20.06 -7.98
N CYS A 699 16.92 -18.93 -8.66
CA CYS A 699 16.45 -18.79 -10.04
C CYS A 699 17.52 -17.99 -10.85
#